data_AF-A0A1V3J336-F1
#
_entry.id   AF-A0A1V3J336-F1
#
_cell.length_a   1.000
_cell.length_b   1.000
_cell.length_c   1.000
_cell.angle_alpha   90.00
_cell.angle_beta   90.00
_cell.angle_gamma   90.00
#
_symmetry.space_group_name_H-M   'P 1'
#
loop_
_entity.id
_entity.type
_entity.pdbx_description
1 polymer ?
#
loop_
_entity_poly.entity_id
_entity_poly.type
_entity_poly.pdbx_seq_one_letter_code
_entity_poly.pdbx_strand_id
1 'polypeptide(L)'
;MRKLALFSGNGVWIAIAVIGFICLPSTALYYGIAESTSEEVLAAMGWATPNLTWLWFGALFLVPLVSLFFKQKAYSQGFIEFSLICAIFAFIFISATIAKISLGYSIFVLVVSLIAMATNALAKMKIMQGDKFIIASLISIVLMIFFFIVYPTFAIFISMFYDGSEFVPMQFLTIIQQPYIVRIIVNSLSVAATIGVLATLFGLIFALYTTRIAKRTAFIGKIFSILPIVTPPFVVGLGVTLMLGRSGYVTQFLVEYLGFNNNWLYGFTGIVIAHTLALTPMSFMILEGALKSVHPSIEEASYTLRANRYQTFFNIIFPLLKPALGNSFLVVAIQSLADFSTPLVLGGSFDVISSQIYFFIAGSQLDYASASTLGSLLLIFSLSIFVLQYLWIGNRSYVTVSGKSYRGEVQDLPQLMKYAVMLILGVWVLFNVVLYGSIFYGSFTANWGVDYSLTLKHYQTLFGQGFSDGAWPSLIQTVLFSAAAAPITALFGLLIAYITVRRDFKGKKTLEFLTLLCFAVPGTVAGVSYILAFNNAPIYLTGTGLIIILSMVMRNMPVGMRAAIAGLGQLDKSLDEASLSLKGSSFKTIVFIVLPLLKPALLSALVTSFVRSMTTVSAIVFLVTADTRVATSYILNRVEDGEYGVAIAYGSILIVVMMAIILFFDWVVGETRISRSKAKKMN
;
A
#
# COMPACT_ATOMS: atom_id res chain seq x y z
N MET A 1 49.45 -27.20 -5.06
CA MET A 1 49.18 -25.98 -4.25
C MET A 1 47.76 -26.04 -3.70
N ARG A 2 47.62 -26.28 -2.39
CA ARG A 2 46.33 -26.20 -1.68
C ARG A 2 45.90 -24.74 -1.65
N LYS A 3 44.85 -24.37 -2.40
CA LYS A 3 44.17 -23.08 -2.22
C LYS A 3 43.80 -22.95 -0.74
N LEU A 4 44.21 -21.87 -0.07
CA LEU A 4 43.75 -21.54 1.29
C LEU A 4 42.22 -21.63 1.33
N ALA A 5 41.71 -22.65 2.01
CA ALA A 5 40.28 -22.98 2.07
C ALA A 5 39.44 -21.90 2.80
N LEU A 6 40.10 -20.95 3.49
CA LEU A 6 39.48 -19.81 4.16
C LEU A 6 38.74 -18.86 3.21
N PHE A 7 39.07 -18.85 1.91
CA PHE A 7 38.37 -18.04 0.89
C PHE A 7 37.35 -18.82 0.06
N SER A 8 36.97 -20.03 0.48
CA SER A 8 35.92 -20.79 -0.19
C SER A 8 34.53 -20.53 0.42
N GLY A 9 33.59 -20.08 -0.42
CA GLY A 9 32.15 -19.97 -0.15
C GLY A 9 31.72 -18.84 0.78
N ASN A 10 32.01 -18.95 2.08
CA ASN A 10 31.50 -18.04 3.12
C ASN A 10 32.53 -17.01 3.59
N GLY A 11 33.84 -17.28 3.42
CA GLY A 11 34.90 -16.38 3.89
C GLY A 11 34.85 -14.97 3.28
N VAL A 12 34.38 -14.84 2.04
CA VAL A 12 34.19 -13.53 1.38
C VAL A 12 33.11 -12.71 2.10
N TRP A 13 32.01 -13.34 2.51
CA TRP A 13 30.92 -12.65 3.20
C TRP A 13 31.30 -12.26 4.63
N ILE A 14 32.11 -13.08 5.30
CA ILE A 14 32.70 -12.74 6.59
C ILE A 14 33.64 -11.53 6.45
N ALA A 15 34.50 -11.52 5.43
CA ALA A 15 35.39 -10.39 5.16
C ALA A 15 34.61 -9.10 4.88
N ILE A 16 33.53 -9.16 4.08
CA ILE A 16 32.64 -8.02 3.83
C ILE A 16 32.00 -7.52 5.13
N ALA A 17 31.54 -8.42 6.01
CA ALA A 17 30.98 -8.02 7.29
C ALA A 17 32.04 -7.35 8.19
N VAL A 18 33.26 -7.87 8.23
CA VAL A 18 34.37 -7.27 8.99
C VAL A 18 34.75 -5.89 8.43
N ILE A 19 34.77 -5.72 7.10
CA ILE A 19 34.98 -4.40 6.48
C ILE A 19 33.86 -3.45 6.90
N GLY A 20 32.60 -3.90 6.88
CA GLY A 20 31.46 -3.12 7.37
C GLY A 20 31.62 -2.72 8.84
N PHE A 21 32.08 -3.63 9.69
CA PHE A 21 32.36 -3.35 11.10
C PHE A 21 33.45 -2.28 11.29
N ILE A 22 34.50 -2.31 10.48
CA ILE A 22 35.61 -1.37 10.54
C ILE A 22 35.22 0.00 9.99
N CYS A 23 34.45 0.05 8.91
CA CYS A 23 34.17 1.28 8.16
C CYS A 23 32.88 2.00 8.56
N LEU A 24 31.93 1.35 9.24
CA LEU A 24 30.63 1.92 9.55
C LEU A 24 30.28 1.83 11.05
N PRO A 25 29.48 2.79 11.56
CA PRO A 25 28.95 2.74 12.92
C PRO A 25 28.15 1.46 13.18
N SER A 26 28.42 0.81 14.30
CA SER A 26 27.75 -0.43 14.71
C SER A 26 26.57 -0.22 15.64
N THR A 27 26.54 0.91 16.34
CA THR A 27 25.35 1.42 17.02
C THR A 27 24.70 2.53 16.17
N ALA A 28 23.39 2.73 16.35
CA ALA A 28 22.66 3.75 15.61
C ALA A 28 23.12 5.16 16.01
N LEU A 29 23.19 6.04 15.01
CA LEU A 29 23.40 7.48 15.21
C LEU A 29 22.04 8.17 15.24
N TYR A 30 21.78 8.97 16.28
CA TYR A 30 20.49 9.66 16.44
C TYR A 30 20.23 10.70 15.35
N TYR A 31 21.29 11.37 14.87
CA TYR A 31 21.22 12.40 13.81
C TYR A 31 21.74 11.88 12.44
N GLY A 32 22.03 10.58 12.34
CA GLY A 32 22.61 9.98 11.14
C GLY A 32 24.05 10.42 10.85
N ILE A 33 24.65 9.88 9.79
CA ILE A 33 26.08 10.10 9.49
C ILE A 33 26.39 11.56 9.09
N ALA A 34 25.43 12.25 8.47
CA ALA A 34 25.67 13.58 7.91
C ALA A 34 25.66 14.70 8.97
N GLU A 35 24.89 14.52 10.05
CA GLU A 35 24.68 15.54 11.08
C GLU A 35 25.33 15.18 12.42
N SER A 36 25.75 13.93 12.61
CA SER A 36 26.50 13.53 13.80
C SER A 36 27.93 14.09 13.82
N THR A 37 28.38 14.44 15.03
CA THR A 37 29.75 14.91 15.25
C THR A 37 30.77 13.78 15.05
N SER A 38 32.04 14.12 14.82
CA SER A 38 33.11 13.13 14.69
C SER A 38 33.27 12.27 15.95
N GLU A 39 33.02 12.83 17.13
CA GLU A 39 33.05 12.11 18.41
C GLU A 39 31.89 11.12 18.53
N GLU A 40 30.68 11.51 18.14
CA GLU A 40 29.51 10.61 18.11
C GLU A 40 29.72 9.45 17.14
N VAL A 41 30.25 9.75 15.94
CA VAL A 41 30.58 8.72 14.95
C VAL A 41 31.61 7.75 15.50
N LEU A 42 32.68 8.25 16.13
CA LEU A 42 33.72 7.41 16.72
C LEU A 42 33.19 6.57 17.88
N ALA A 43 32.37 7.13 18.77
CA ALA A 43 31.73 6.41 19.85
C ALA A 43 30.78 5.31 19.34
N ALA A 44 30.15 5.53 18.18
CA ALA A 44 29.29 4.55 17.54
C ALA A 44 30.04 3.47 16.74
N MET A 45 31.34 3.62 16.51
CA MET A 45 32.16 2.57 15.88
C MET A 45 32.31 1.39 16.85
N GLY A 46 31.85 0.21 16.41
CA GLY A 46 31.81 -0.98 17.27
C GLY A 46 33.19 -1.41 17.79
N TRP A 47 34.27 -1.09 17.07
CA TRP A 47 35.65 -1.40 17.46
C TRP A 47 36.31 -0.35 18.37
N ALA A 48 35.71 0.84 18.56
CA ALA A 48 36.31 1.88 19.39
C ALA A 48 36.39 1.48 20.87
N THR A 49 35.43 0.68 21.34
CA THR A 49 35.43 0.09 22.69
C THR A 49 35.01 -1.38 22.63
N PRO A 50 35.55 -2.26 23.51
CA PRO A 50 35.04 -3.62 23.64
C PRO A 50 33.57 -3.61 24.10
N ASN A 51 32.67 -4.09 23.26
CA ASN A 51 31.23 -4.06 23.48
C ASN A 51 30.54 -5.28 22.83
N LEU A 52 29.22 -5.37 22.98
CA LEU A 52 28.40 -6.47 22.45
C LEU A 52 28.53 -6.66 20.92
N THR A 53 28.83 -5.59 20.17
CA THR A 53 28.95 -5.66 18.71
C THR A 53 30.14 -6.52 18.26
N TRP A 54 31.20 -6.63 19.06
CA TRP A 54 32.30 -7.59 18.81
C TRP A 54 31.79 -9.04 18.79
N LEU A 55 30.85 -9.38 19.67
CA LEU A 55 30.25 -10.72 19.71
C LEU A 55 29.35 -10.95 18.50
N TRP A 56 28.64 -9.93 18.01
CA TRP A 56 27.80 -10.03 16.81
C TRP A 56 28.60 -10.38 15.56
N PHE A 57 29.69 -9.65 15.30
CA PHE A 57 30.55 -9.91 14.14
C PHE A 57 31.45 -11.13 14.36
N GLY A 58 31.93 -11.36 15.59
CA GLY A 58 32.71 -12.54 15.97
C GLY A 58 31.97 -13.85 15.78
N ALA A 59 30.65 -13.87 16.02
CA ALA A 59 29.83 -15.07 15.87
C ALA A 59 29.81 -15.61 14.43
N LEU A 60 30.06 -14.79 13.41
CA LEU A 60 30.16 -15.23 12.01
C LEU A 60 31.26 -16.29 11.79
N PHE A 61 32.35 -16.21 12.56
CA PHE A 61 33.47 -17.15 12.45
C PHE A 61 33.12 -18.55 12.97
N LEU A 62 32.04 -18.70 13.74
CA LEU A 62 31.55 -20.00 14.19
C LEU A 62 31.03 -20.85 13.01
N VAL A 63 30.48 -20.22 11.97
CA VAL A 63 29.92 -20.92 10.80
C VAL A 63 30.96 -21.78 10.08
N PRO A 64 32.11 -21.25 9.60
CA PRO A 64 33.13 -22.08 8.98
C PRO A 64 33.75 -23.06 9.99
N LEU A 65 33.86 -22.70 11.28
CA LEU A 65 34.49 -23.54 12.30
C LEU A 65 33.66 -24.80 12.60
N VAL A 66 32.36 -24.66 12.83
CA VAL A 66 31.43 -25.78 13.02
C VAL A 66 31.31 -26.62 11.74
N SER A 67 31.30 -25.97 10.58
CA SER A 67 31.22 -26.63 9.27
C SER A 67 32.37 -27.61 9.00
N LEU A 68 33.56 -27.38 9.58
CA LEU A 68 34.72 -28.28 9.45
C LEU A 68 34.45 -29.69 10.01
N PHE A 69 33.61 -29.82 11.04
CA PHE A 69 33.32 -31.09 11.71
C PHE A 69 32.31 -31.97 10.94
N PHE A 70 31.53 -31.39 10.01
CA PHE A 70 30.41 -32.08 9.34
C PHE A 70 30.61 -32.28 7.82
N LYS A 71 31.87 -32.28 7.36
CA LYS A 71 32.23 -32.34 5.93
C LYS A 71 31.69 -33.53 5.15
N GLN A 72 31.25 -34.60 5.80
CA GLN A 72 30.92 -35.86 5.13
C GLN A 72 29.55 -35.87 4.40
N LYS A 73 28.61 -34.97 4.73
CA LYS A 73 27.29 -34.90 4.06
C LYS A 73 26.87 -33.45 3.77
N ALA A 74 26.77 -33.10 2.49
CA ALA A 74 26.43 -31.74 2.04
C ALA A 74 25.09 -31.22 2.60
N TYR A 75 24.08 -32.09 2.73
CA TYR A 75 22.80 -31.73 3.32
C TYR A 75 22.91 -31.41 4.82
N SER A 76 23.53 -32.29 5.62
CA SER A 76 23.73 -32.06 7.06
C SER A 76 24.59 -30.82 7.32
N GLN A 77 25.63 -30.62 6.53
CA GLN A 77 26.47 -29.43 6.60
C GLN A 77 25.66 -28.16 6.32
N GLY A 78 24.84 -28.15 5.25
CA GLY A 78 23.96 -27.03 4.92
C GLY A 78 22.92 -26.74 6.02
N PHE A 79 22.30 -27.79 6.58
CA PHE A 79 21.32 -27.63 7.66
C PHE A 79 21.94 -27.02 8.92
N ILE A 80 23.13 -27.48 9.33
CA ILE A 80 23.83 -26.96 10.50
C ILE A 80 24.29 -25.51 10.27
N GLU A 81 24.88 -25.21 9.10
CA GLU A 81 25.27 -23.85 8.74
C GLU A 81 24.07 -22.90 8.77
N PHE A 82 22.94 -23.29 8.16
CA PHE A 82 21.73 -22.49 8.15
C PHE A 82 21.16 -22.28 9.55
N SER A 83 21.08 -23.34 10.36
CA SER A 83 20.59 -23.25 11.74
C SER A 83 21.45 -22.32 12.60
N LEU A 84 22.78 -22.39 12.43
CA LEU A 84 23.69 -21.51 13.14
C LEU A 84 23.55 -20.05 12.67
N ILE A 85 23.36 -19.81 11.37
CA ILE A 85 23.12 -18.45 10.85
C ILE A 85 21.81 -17.87 11.41
N CYS A 86 20.74 -18.67 11.48
CA CYS A 86 19.50 -18.27 12.14
C CYS A 86 19.71 -17.97 13.63
N ALA A 87 20.50 -18.79 14.33
CA ALA A 87 20.84 -18.57 15.73
C ALA A 87 21.67 -17.29 15.94
N ILE A 88 22.62 -17.00 15.05
CA ILE A 88 23.42 -15.76 15.07
C ILE A 88 22.51 -14.55 14.83
N PHE A 89 21.63 -14.61 13.84
CA PHE A 89 20.68 -13.53 13.57
C PHE A 89 19.75 -13.29 14.75
N ALA A 90 19.19 -14.34 15.35
CA ALA A 90 18.36 -14.24 16.54
C ALA A 90 19.15 -13.70 17.75
N PHE A 91 20.39 -14.16 17.94
CA PHE A 91 21.28 -13.66 18.98
C PHE A 91 21.53 -12.16 18.84
N ILE A 92 21.85 -11.67 17.64
CA ILE A 92 22.04 -10.23 17.38
C ILE A 92 20.78 -9.46 17.76
N PHE A 93 19.62 -9.87 17.25
CA PHE A 93 18.37 -9.15 17.46
C PHE A 93 17.91 -9.17 18.92
N ILE A 94 17.92 -10.34 19.57
CA ILE A 94 17.51 -10.51 20.97
C ILE A 94 18.47 -9.78 21.91
N SER A 95 19.78 -9.95 21.72
CA SER A 95 20.77 -9.29 22.58
C SER A 95 20.75 -7.76 22.42
N ALA A 96 20.53 -7.24 21.21
CA ALA A 96 20.31 -5.82 20.96
C ALA A 96 19.06 -5.29 21.67
N THR A 97 17.96 -6.06 21.63
CA THR A 97 16.70 -5.71 22.31
C THR A 97 16.88 -5.67 23.84
N ILE A 98 17.49 -6.70 24.43
CA ILE A 98 17.71 -6.79 25.88
C ILE A 98 18.70 -5.72 26.36
N ALA A 99 19.80 -5.51 25.63
CA ALA A 99 20.81 -4.51 25.97
C ALA A 99 20.36 -3.07 25.63
N LYS A 100 19.18 -2.90 25.02
CA LYS A 100 18.66 -1.61 24.53
C LYS A 100 19.65 -0.89 23.59
N ILE A 101 20.37 -1.65 22.77
CA ILE A 101 21.30 -1.12 21.77
C ILE A 101 20.60 -1.05 20.42
N SER A 102 20.50 0.15 19.86
CA SER A 102 19.99 0.35 18.50
C SER A 102 21.05 -0.04 17.46
N LEU A 103 20.65 -0.85 16.49
CA LEU A 103 21.51 -1.39 15.43
C LEU A 103 21.95 -0.28 14.46
N GLY A 104 23.25 -0.14 14.24
CA GLY A 104 23.84 0.84 13.32
C GLY A 104 23.95 0.38 11.87
N TYR A 105 24.60 1.22 11.04
CA TYR A 105 24.75 0.99 9.60
C TYR A 105 25.60 -0.25 9.26
N SER A 106 26.60 -0.60 10.09
CA SER A 106 27.41 -1.80 9.87
C SER A 106 26.56 -3.09 9.94
N ILE A 107 25.46 -3.05 10.70
CA ILE A 107 24.55 -4.19 10.85
C ILE A 107 23.78 -4.47 9.55
N PHE A 108 23.53 -3.46 8.72
CA PHE A 108 22.96 -3.69 7.39
C PHE A 108 23.90 -4.58 6.55
N VAL A 109 25.20 -4.29 6.57
CA VAL A 109 26.23 -5.10 5.89
C VAL A 109 26.28 -6.51 6.49
N LEU A 110 26.21 -6.62 7.82
CA LEU A 110 26.14 -7.90 8.53
C LEU A 110 24.93 -8.74 8.09
N VAL A 111 23.74 -8.14 7.99
CA VAL A 111 22.52 -8.81 7.54
C VAL A 111 22.66 -9.26 6.08
N VAL A 112 23.23 -8.45 5.19
CA VAL A 112 23.49 -8.85 3.79
C VAL A 112 24.45 -10.06 3.74
N SER A 113 25.51 -10.06 4.55
CA SER A 113 26.43 -11.19 4.67
C SER A 113 25.74 -12.45 5.22
N LEU A 114 24.89 -12.31 6.24
CA LEU A 114 24.10 -13.42 6.79
C LEU A 114 23.14 -14.00 5.74
N ILE A 115 22.45 -13.16 4.94
CA ILE A 115 21.58 -13.60 3.84
C ILE A 115 22.39 -14.40 2.82
N ALA A 116 23.57 -13.91 2.45
CA ALA A 116 24.41 -14.59 1.45
C ALA A 116 24.98 -15.92 1.97
N MET A 117 25.37 -15.98 3.24
CA MET A 117 25.79 -17.23 3.90
C MET A 117 24.63 -18.21 4.03
N ALA A 118 23.43 -17.74 4.40
CA ALA A 118 22.21 -18.56 4.48
C ALA A 118 21.85 -19.12 3.10
N THR A 119 22.00 -18.29 2.06
CA THR A 119 21.79 -18.70 0.66
C THR A 119 22.73 -19.83 0.27
N ASN A 120 24.02 -19.73 0.60
CA ASN A 120 24.99 -20.79 0.36
C ASN A 120 24.62 -22.09 1.12
N ALA A 121 24.18 -21.97 2.37
CA ALA A 121 23.80 -23.11 3.20
C ALA A 121 22.55 -23.84 2.64
N LEU A 122 21.50 -23.11 2.28
CA LEU A 122 20.28 -23.67 1.68
C LEU A 122 20.54 -24.24 0.28
N ALA A 123 21.46 -23.65 -0.50
CA ALA A 123 21.86 -24.18 -1.80
C ALA A 123 22.55 -25.55 -1.67
N LYS A 124 23.35 -25.79 -0.62
CA LYS A 124 23.93 -27.12 -0.31
C LYS A 124 22.86 -28.17 -0.02
N MET A 125 21.73 -27.75 0.55
CA MET A 125 20.57 -28.62 0.80
C MET A 125 19.72 -28.90 -0.45
N LYS A 126 20.10 -28.37 -1.63
CA LYS A 126 19.35 -28.44 -2.90
C LYS A 126 17.92 -27.87 -2.82
N ILE A 127 17.66 -26.98 -1.86
CA ILE A 127 16.40 -26.22 -1.80
C ILE A 127 16.31 -25.37 -3.07
N MET A 128 15.13 -25.28 -3.69
CA MET A 128 14.93 -24.56 -4.96
C MET A 128 15.92 -24.97 -6.06
N GLN A 129 16.26 -26.26 -6.14
CA GLN A 129 17.25 -26.81 -7.08
C GLN A 129 18.67 -26.21 -6.91
N GLY A 130 18.95 -25.55 -5.79
CA GLY A 130 20.23 -24.90 -5.51
C GLY A 130 20.42 -23.54 -6.17
N ASP A 131 19.34 -22.93 -6.69
CA ASP A 131 19.41 -21.61 -7.32
C ASP A 131 19.62 -20.51 -6.27
N LYS A 132 20.87 -20.03 -6.18
CA LYS A 132 21.28 -19.01 -5.20
C LYS A 132 20.52 -17.71 -5.33
N PHE A 133 20.17 -17.28 -6.55
CA PHE A 133 19.47 -16.01 -6.75
C PHE A 133 18.03 -16.08 -6.22
N ILE A 134 17.34 -17.17 -6.50
CA ILE A 134 15.97 -17.41 -6.03
C ILE A 134 15.93 -17.54 -4.52
N ILE A 135 16.89 -18.29 -3.94
CA ILE A 135 16.99 -18.46 -2.49
C ILE A 135 17.28 -17.11 -1.81
N ALA A 136 18.25 -16.34 -2.29
CA ALA A 136 18.56 -15.01 -1.74
C ALA A 136 17.35 -14.08 -1.81
N SER A 137 16.68 -14.04 -2.96
CA SER A 137 15.46 -13.24 -3.16
C SER A 137 14.35 -13.64 -2.18
N LEU A 138 14.13 -14.95 -1.97
CA LEU A 138 13.16 -15.46 -1.02
C LEU A 138 13.50 -15.04 0.42
N ILE A 139 14.76 -15.18 0.85
CA ILE A 139 15.18 -14.76 2.19
C ILE A 139 14.96 -13.24 2.35
N SER A 140 15.38 -12.43 1.38
CA SER A 140 15.21 -10.97 1.43
C SER A 140 13.74 -10.57 1.52
N ILE A 141 12.86 -11.22 0.76
CA ILE A 141 11.41 -10.98 0.83
C ILE A 141 10.87 -11.35 2.22
N VAL A 142 11.23 -12.53 2.73
CA VAL A 142 10.76 -13.00 4.06
C VAL A 142 11.22 -12.05 5.16
N LEU A 143 12.48 -11.60 5.14
CA LEU A 143 12.99 -10.64 6.11
C LEU A 143 12.30 -9.28 5.99
N MET A 144 12.05 -8.80 4.78
CA MET A 144 11.36 -7.53 4.56
C MET A 144 9.91 -7.58 5.07
N ILE A 145 9.18 -8.66 4.79
CA ILE A 145 7.83 -8.89 5.34
C ILE A 145 7.90 -9.02 6.87
N PHE A 146 8.86 -9.77 7.39
CA PHE A 146 9.00 -9.95 8.83
C PHE A 146 9.24 -8.61 9.54
N PHE A 147 10.25 -7.85 9.14
CA PHE A 147 10.63 -6.63 9.82
C PHE A 147 9.64 -5.48 9.65
N PHE A 148 8.99 -5.36 8.49
CA PHE A 148 8.14 -4.19 8.22
C PHE A 148 6.65 -4.47 8.29
N ILE A 149 6.25 -5.72 8.56
CA ILE A 149 4.83 -6.06 8.75
C ILE A 149 4.64 -6.86 10.01
N VAL A 150 5.28 -8.02 10.11
CA VAL A 150 5.06 -8.95 11.21
C VAL A 150 5.52 -8.33 12.54
N TYR A 151 6.74 -7.80 12.58
CA TYR A 151 7.33 -7.19 13.77
C TYR A 151 6.54 -5.97 14.27
N PRO A 152 6.18 -4.97 13.44
CA PRO A 152 5.29 -3.88 13.87
C PRO A 152 3.94 -4.37 14.35
N THR A 153 3.33 -5.33 13.64
CA THR A 153 2.06 -5.91 14.05
C THR A 153 2.16 -6.56 15.43
N PHE A 154 3.25 -7.25 15.75
CA PHE A 154 3.49 -7.76 17.10
C PHE A 154 3.71 -6.63 18.12
N ALA A 155 4.42 -5.56 17.76
CA ALA A 155 4.68 -4.44 18.65
C ALA A 155 3.39 -3.76 19.14
N ILE A 156 2.40 -3.56 18.26
CA ILE A 156 1.10 -3.00 18.66
C ILE A 156 0.30 -3.96 19.56
N PHE A 157 0.35 -5.27 19.30
CA PHE A 157 -0.29 -6.26 20.18
C PHE A 157 0.40 -6.37 21.54
N ILE A 158 1.71 -6.16 21.64
CA ILE A 158 2.39 -6.16 22.93
C ILE A 158 1.99 -4.89 23.70
N SER A 159 2.02 -3.73 23.04
CA SER A 159 1.74 -2.44 23.68
C SER A 159 0.32 -2.31 24.26
N MET A 160 -0.64 -3.14 23.84
CA MET A 160 -1.99 -3.13 24.42
C MET A 160 -2.04 -3.69 25.87
N PHE A 161 -1.00 -4.41 26.29
CA PHE A 161 -0.92 -5.03 27.63
C PHE A 161 0.07 -4.29 28.55
N TYR A 162 0.62 -3.17 28.12
CA TYR A 162 1.60 -2.41 28.88
C TYR A 162 1.15 -0.96 29.03
N ASP A 163 1.28 -0.44 30.24
CA ASP A 163 1.22 0.99 30.53
C ASP A 163 2.64 1.47 30.90
N GLY A 164 3.30 2.13 29.95
CA GLY A 164 4.72 2.42 30.05
C GLY A 164 5.55 1.13 30.19
N SER A 165 6.13 0.90 31.35
CA SER A 165 6.91 -0.32 31.67
C SER A 165 6.13 -1.37 32.47
N GLU A 166 4.93 -1.05 32.94
CA GLU A 166 4.12 -1.94 33.77
C GLU A 166 3.27 -2.86 32.90
N PHE A 167 3.25 -4.16 33.21
CA PHE A 167 2.42 -5.14 32.51
C PHE A 167 1.03 -5.17 33.14
N VAL A 168 0.01 -4.72 32.40
CA VAL A 168 -1.38 -4.60 32.84
C VAL A 168 -2.30 -5.40 31.90
N PRO A 169 -2.43 -6.73 32.09
CA PRO A 169 -3.11 -7.62 31.15
C PRO A 169 -4.58 -7.29 30.88
N MET A 170 -5.28 -6.70 31.86
CA MET A 170 -6.72 -6.43 31.77
C MET A 170 -7.04 -5.04 31.23
N GLN A 171 -6.03 -4.19 30.98
CA GLN A 171 -6.22 -2.80 30.56
C GLN A 171 -7.03 -2.70 29.26
N PHE A 172 -6.75 -3.56 28.29
CA PHE A 172 -7.48 -3.57 27.02
C PHE A 172 -8.98 -3.84 27.19
N LEU A 173 -9.37 -4.69 28.16
CA LEU A 173 -10.78 -4.96 28.45
C LEU A 173 -11.44 -3.73 29.07
N THR A 174 -10.76 -3.08 30.01
CA THR A 174 -11.23 -1.85 30.64
C THR A 174 -11.46 -0.75 29.59
N ILE A 175 -10.54 -0.62 28.62
CA ILE A 175 -10.64 0.36 27.52
C ILE A 175 -11.83 0.02 26.61
N ILE A 176 -11.95 -1.24 26.16
CA ILE A 176 -13.02 -1.65 25.22
C ILE A 176 -14.41 -1.52 25.86
N GLN A 177 -14.53 -1.71 27.17
CA GLN A 177 -15.80 -1.61 27.89
C GLN A 177 -16.29 -0.17 28.06
N GLN A 178 -15.47 0.84 27.77
CA GLN A 178 -15.90 2.23 27.87
C GLN A 178 -17.03 2.52 26.86
N PRO A 179 -18.16 3.12 27.29
CA PRO A 179 -19.30 3.39 26.40
C PRO A 179 -18.93 4.21 25.15
N TYR A 180 -17.99 5.14 25.30
CA TYR A 180 -17.46 5.95 24.20
C TYR A 180 -16.74 5.09 23.14
N ILE A 181 -15.89 4.14 23.57
CA ILE A 181 -15.15 3.24 22.69
C ILE A 181 -16.10 2.29 21.95
N VAL A 182 -17.11 1.74 22.64
CA VAL A 182 -18.15 0.91 22.00
C VAL A 182 -18.88 1.69 20.90
N ARG A 183 -19.25 2.96 21.17
CA ARG A 183 -19.87 3.83 20.17
C ARG A 183 -18.98 4.03 18.95
N ILE A 184 -17.69 4.30 19.15
CA ILE A 184 -16.70 4.46 18.07
C ILE A 184 -16.59 3.20 17.21
N ILE A 185 -16.62 2.01 17.83
CA ILE A 185 -16.58 0.73 17.12
C ILE A 185 -17.82 0.58 16.23
N VAL A 186 -19.01 0.82 16.77
CA VAL A 186 -20.28 0.74 16.02
C VAL A 186 -20.31 1.77 14.89
N ASN A 187 -19.86 2.99 15.16
CA ASN A 187 -19.74 4.06 14.15
C ASN A 187 -18.85 3.65 12.98
N SER A 188 -17.71 3.02 13.27
CA SER A 188 -16.74 2.61 12.24
C SER A 188 -17.30 1.49 11.36
N LEU A 189 -17.96 0.51 11.98
CA LEU A 189 -18.59 -0.60 11.28
C LEU A 189 -19.80 -0.15 10.46
N SER A 190 -20.61 0.78 10.97
CA SER A 190 -21.78 1.31 10.25
C SER A 190 -21.38 2.10 9.01
N VAL A 191 -20.33 2.93 9.13
CA VAL A 191 -19.72 3.66 8.01
C VAL A 191 -19.19 2.67 6.97
N ALA A 192 -18.35 1.71 7.37
CA ALA A 192 -17.76 0.74 6.46
C ALA A 192 -18.81 -0.10 5.72
N ALA A 193 -19.86 -0.56 6.42
CA ALA A 193 -20.95 -1.33 5.81
C ALA A 193 -21.74 -0.50 4.79
N THR A 194 -22.10 0.74 5.15
CA THR A 194 -22.88 1.63 4.28
C THR A 194 -22.12 1.98 3.01
N ILE A 195 -20.83 2.31 3.15
CA ILE A 195 -19.98 2.63 2.00
C ILE A 195 -19.72 1.38 1.14
N GLY A 196 -19.54 0.21 1.76
CA GLY A 196 -19.46 -1.06 1.03
C GLY A 196 -20.65 -1.26 0.10
N VAL A 197 -21.87 -0.97 0.56
CA VAL A 197 -23.09 -1.04 -0.27
C VAL A 197 -23.09 0.04 -1.34
N LEU A 198 -22.94 1.31 -0.97
CA LEU A 198 -23.08 2.44 -1.89
C LEU A 198 -22.01 2.44 -2.98
N ALA A 199 -20.75 2.26 -2.62
CA ALA A 199 -19.66 2.21 -3.59
C ALA A 199 -19.78 0.99 -4.52
N THR A 200 -20.28 -0.16 -4.03
CA THR A 200 -20.55 -1.33 -4.88
C THR A 200 -21.71 -1.09 -5.85
N LEU A 201 -22.76 -0.39 -5.38
CA LEU A 201 -23.88 0.01 -6.23
C LEU A 201 -23.43 0.97 -7.34
N PHE A 202 -22.76 2.06 -6.99
CA PHE A 202 -22.27 3.02 -7.99
C PHE A 202 -21.22 2.38 -8.90
N GLY A 203 -20.31 1.57 -8.36
CA GLY A 203 -19.33 0.82 -9.15
C GLY A 203 -19.97 -0.11 -10.17
N LEU A 204 -21.07 -0.79 -9.81
CA LEU A 204 -21.85 -1.61 -10.74
C LEU A 204 -22.49 -0.76 -11.83
N ILE A 205 -23.07 0.40 -11.49
CA ILE A 205 -23.68 1.33 -12.46
C ILE A 205 -22.62 1.79 -13.47
N PHE A 206 -21.43 2.18 -13.01
CA PHE A 206 -20.31 2.54 -13.90
C PHE A 206 -19.89 1.38 -14.79
N ALA A 207 -19.72 0.18 -14.22
CA ALA A 207 -19.33 -1.01 -14.97
C ALA A 207 -20.36 -1.36 -16.06
N LEU A 208 -21.65 -1.30 -15.75
CA LEU A 208 -22.74 -1.53 -16.69
C LEU A 208 -22.72 -0.50 -17.83
N TYR A 209 -22.46 0.77 -17.52
CA TYR A 209 -22.38 1.81 -18.54
C TYR A 209 -21.20 1.61 -19.49
N THR A 210 -19.98 1.41 -18.97
CA THR A 210 -18.78 1.31 -19.81
C THR A 210 -18.74 0.03 -20.64
N THR A 211 -19.40 -1.04 -20.20
CA THR A 211 -19.37 -2.34 -20.89
C THR A 211 -20.58 -2.59 -21.79
N ARG A 212 -21.76 -2.06 -21.46
CA ARG A 212 -23.03 -2.42 -22.14
C ARG A 212 -23.80 -1.27 -22.75
N ILE A 213 -23.42 -0.01 -22.47
CA ILE A 213 -24.15 1.18 -22.97
C ILE A 213 -23.24 2.06 -23.84
N ALA A 214 -22.08 2.42 -23.32
CA ALA A 214 -21.25 3.47 -23.87
C ALA A 214 -20.39 2.96 -25.04
N LYS A 215 -20.81 3.25 -26.28
CA LYS A 215 -19.99 2.97 -27.48
C LYS A 215 -18.95 4.07 -27.74
N ARG A 216 -19.35 5.35 -27.69
CA ARG A 216 -18.48 6.51 -27.96
C ARG A 216 -18.11 7.34 -26.72
N THR A 217 -18.99 7.38 -25.71
CA THR A 217 -18.85 8.20 -24.50
C THR A 217 -18.16 7.46 -23.34
N ALA A 218 -17.68 6.23 -23.55
CA ALA A 218 -17.07 5.41 -22.50
C ALA A 218 -15.86 6.09 -21.85
N PHE A 219 -15.15 6.92 -22.61
CA PHE A 219 -14.02 7.70 -22.11
C PHE A 219 -14.40 8.70 -21.02
N ILE A 220 -15.55 9.38 -21.16
CA ILE A 220 -16.03 10.36 -20.17
C ILE A 220 -16.34 9.65 -18.85
N GLY A 221 -17.14 8.58 -18.89
CA GLY A 221 -17.44 7.79 -17.69
C GLY A 221 -16.16 7.23 -17.03
N LYS A 222 -15.19 6.82 -17.84
CA LYS A 222 -13.90 6.30 -17.36
C LYS A 222 -13.03 7.36 -16.69
N ILE A 223 -12.94 8.58 -17.24
CA ILE A 223 -12.17 9.67 -16.61
C ILE A 223 -12.74 9.99 -15.23
N PHE A 224 -14.04 10.26 -15.14
CA PHE A 224 -14.67 10.64 -13.88
C PHE A 224 -14.70 9.49 -12.86
N SER A 225 -14.62 8.25 -13.33
CA SER A 225 -14.41 7.10 -12.45
C SER A 225 -12.97 6.98 -11.97
N ILE A 226 -11.96 7.45 -12.71
CA ILE A 226 -10.54 7.29 -12.31
C ILE A 226 -10.05 8.51 -11.53
N LEU A 227 -10.64 9.68 -11.76
CA LEU A 227 -10.22 10.94 -11.15
C LEU A 227 -10.12 10.89 -9.59
N PRO A 228 -11.03 10.24 -8.85
CA PRO A 228 -10.91 10.12 -7.40
C PRO A 228 -9.78 9.18 -6.95
N ILE A 229 -9.22 8.32 -7.82
CA ILE A 229 -8.02 7.52 -7.50
C ILE A 229 -6.77 8.43 -7.47
N VAL A 230 -6.75 9.47 -8.29
CA VAL A 230 -5.63 10.41 -8.41
C VAL A 230 -5.62 11.42 -7.26
N THR A 231 -6.79 11.69 -6.70
CA THR A 231 -6.97 12.68 -5.64
C THR A 231 -6.94 11.98 -4.27
N PRO A 232 -6.20 12.49 -3.27
CA PRO A 232 -6.30 11.96 -1.92
C PRO A 232 -7.75 11.99 -1.40
N PRO A 233 -8.25 10.94 -0.70
CA PRO A 233 -9.66 10.86 -0.28
C PRO A 233 -10.14 12.07 0.53
N PHE A 234 -9.33 12.56 1.47
CA PHE A 234 -9.72 13.72 2.27
C PHE A 234 -9.79 15.02 1.46
N VAL A 235 -9.07 15.16 0.34
CA VAL A 235 -9.21 16.32 -0.56
C VAL A 235 -10.56 16.29 -1.27
N VAL A 236 -11.08 15.10 -1.60
CA VAL A 236 -12.49 14.94 -2.01
C VAL A 236 -13.41 15.38 -0.87
N GLY A 237 -13.07 15.02 0.37
CA GLY A 237 -13.76 15.51 1.57
C GLY A 237 -13.79 17.03 1.68
N LEU A 238 -12.68 17.72 1.44
CA LEU A 238 -12.63 19.19 1.40
C LEU A 238 -13.52 19.76 0.29
N GLY A 239 -13.52 19.15 -0.89
CA GLY A 239 -14.44 19.53 -1.97
C GLY A 239 -15.91 19.38 -1.56
N VAL A 240 -16.25 18.28 -0.89
CA VAL A 240 -17.59 18.07 -0.31
C VAL A 240 -17.92 19.14 0.73
N THR A 241 -16.98 19.53 1.59
CA THR A 241 -17.15 20.63 2.57
C THR A 241 -17.45 21.96 1.88
N LEU A 242 -16.81 22.26 0.75
CA LEU A 242 -17.07 23.51 0.01
C LEU A 242 -18.49 23.56 -0.57
N MET A 243 -19.02 22.42 -0.99
CA MET A 243 -20.36 22.35 -1.57
C MET A 243 -21.46 22.26 -0.50
N LEU A 244 -21.29 21.31 0.43
CA LEU A 244 -22.32 20.84 1.35
C LEU A 244 -22.02 21.20 2.82
N GLY A 245 -20.89 21.84 3.13
CA GLY A 245 -20.57 22.27 4.49
C GLY A 245 -21.49 23.37 5.00
N ARG A 246 -21.26 23.84 6.23
CA ARG A 246 -22.09 24.89 6.87
C ARG A 246 -22.22 26.16 6.02
N SER A 247 -21.12 26.56 5.39
CA SER A 247 -21.05 27.72 4.49
C SER A 247 -20.98 27.30 3.01
N GLY A 248 -21.38 26.06 2.70
CA GLY A 248 -21.40 25.55 1.34
C GLY A 248 -22.60 26.11 0.57
N TYR A 249 -22.40 26.44 -0.70
CA TYR A 249 -23.43 27.08 -1.53
C TYR A 249 -24.66 26.19 -1.74
N VAL A 250 -24.49 24.85 -1.80
CA VAL A 250 -25.63 23.93 -1.89
C VAL A 250 -26.39 23.91 -0.57
N THR A 251 -25.68 23.87 0.56
CA THR A 251 -26.33 23.90 1.88
C THR A 251 -27.06 25.22 2.11
N GLN A 252 -26.47 26.36 1.75
CA GLN A 252 -27.15 27.66 1.81
C GLN A 252 -28.42 27.67 0.98
N PHE A 253 -28.39 27.14 -0.24
CA PHE A 253 -29.58 26.97 -1.07
C PHE A 253 -30.63 26.07 -0.39
N LEU A 254 -30.25 24.92 0.16
CA LEU A 254 -31.19 24.03 0.87
C LEU A 254 -31.78 24.70 2.12
N VAL A 255 -31.00 25.50 2.85
CA VAL A 255 -31.46 26.22 4.04
C VAL A 255 -32.45 27.31 3.65
N GLU A 256 -32.10 28.14 2.66
CA GLU A 256 -32.90 29.30 2.23
C GLU A 256 -34.23 28.88 1.59
N TYR A 257 -34.21 27.87 0.71
CA TYR A 257 -35.39 27.50 -0.08
C TYR A 257 -36.18 26.31 0.48
N LEU A 258 -35.55 25.42 1.27
CA LEU A 258 -36.18 24.20 1.79
C LEU A 258 -36.20 24.10 3.32
N GLY A 259 -35.70 25.12 4.03
CA GLY A 259 -35.70 25.16 5.51
C GLY A 259 -34.81 24.08 6.15
N PHE A 260 -33.78 23.62 5.44
CA PHE A 260 -32.88 22.55 5.92
C PHE A 260 -31.96 23.03 7.06
N ASN A 261 -31.38 22.09 7.83
CA ASN A 261 -30.40 22.42 8.86
C ASN A 261 -29.04 22.74 8.23
N ASN A 262 -28.33 23.78 8.69
CA ASN A 262 -27.02 24.17 8.17
C ASN A 262 -25.88 23.18 8.48
N ASN A 263 -26.01 22.33 9.51
CA ASN A 263 -24.97 21.42 9.98
C ASN A 263 -25.27 19.94 9.67
N TRP A 264 -25.88 19.66 8.52
CA TRP A 264 -26.31 18.31 8.13
C TRP A 264 -25.18 17.44 7.54
N LEU A 265 -24.11 18.06 7.03
CA LEU A 265 -23.01 17.33 6.39
C LEU A 265 -22.12 16.60 7.40
N TYR A 266 -21.69 17.28 8.45
CA TYR A 266 -20.68 16.73 9.37
C TYR A 266 -21.23 15.53 10.15
N GLY A 267 -20.38 14.54 10.35
CA GLY A 267 -20.75 13.26 10.97
C GLY A 267 -20.79 12.12 9.97
N PHE A 268 -21.67 11.16 10.25
CA PHE A 268 -21.86 9.97 9.41
C PHE A 268 -22.11 10.33 7.93
N THR A 269 -22.97 11.31 7.67
CA THR A 269 -23.38 11.72 6.31
C THR A 269 -22.20 12.15 5.46
N GLY A 270 -21.37 13.06 5.96
CA GLY A 270 -20.23 13.62 5.24
C GLY A 270 -19.18 12.57 4.95
N ILE A 271 -18.86 11.72 5.94
CA ILE A 271 -17.94 10.60 5.75
C ILE A 271 -18.46 9.66 4.65
N VAL A 272 -19.75 9.30 4.69
CA VAL A 272 -20.36 8.40 3.70
C VAL A 272 -20.34 9.01 2.30
N ILE A 273 -20.68 10.29 2.13
CA ILE A 273 -20.65 10.97 0.83
C ILE A 273 -19.22 10.98 0.27
N ALA A 274 -18.26 11.47 1.06
CA ALA A 274 -16.87 11.61 0.61
C ALA A 274 -16.22 10.26 0.31
N HIS A 275 -16.38 9.24 1.17
CA HIS A 275 -15.88 7.90 0.90
C HIS A 275 -16.57 7.23 -0.30
N THR A 276 -17.88 7.44 -0.48
CA THR A 276 -18.59 6.87 -1.64
C THR A 276 -17.98 7.42 -2.93
N LEU A 277 -17.70 8.72 -3.00
CA LEU A 277 -17.04 9.34 -4.15
C LEU A 277 -15.61 8.82 -4.34
N ALA A 278 -14.83 8.75 -3.26
CA ALA A 278 -13.42 8.35 -3.30
C ALA A 278 -13.20 6.85 -3.61
N LEU A 279 -14.09 5.97 -3.15
CA LEU A 279 -13.90 4.50 -3.19
C LEU A 279 -14.71 3.78 -4.28
N THR A 280 -15.73 4.42 -4.87
CA THR A 280 -16.45 3.91 -6.05
C THR A 280 -15.54 3.48 -7.21
N PRO A 281 -14.45 4.19 -7.56
CA PRO A 281 -13.53 3.78 -8.61
C PRO A 281 -12.96 2.37 -8.45
N MET A 282 -12.64 2.00 -7.21
CA MET A 282 -12.07 0.70 -6.89
C MET A 282 -13.10 -0.41 -7.12
N SER A 283 -14.35 -0.18 -6.71
CA SER A 283 -15.47 -1.08 -7.00
C SER A 283 -15.72 -1.21 -8.51
N PHE A 284 -15.77 -0.08 -9.22
CA PHE A 284 -15.93 -0.05 -10.67
C PHE A 284 -14.90 -0.93 -11.38
N MET A 285 -13.62 -0.84 -11.04
CA MET A 285 -12.56 -1.64 -11.67
C MET A 285 -12.75 -3.16 -11.45
N ILE A 286 -13.18 -3.56 -10.26
CA ILE A 286 -13.45 -4.97 -9.92
C ILE A 286 -14.65 -5.48 -10.74
N LEU A 287 -15.74 -4.73 -10.75
CA LEU A 287 -16.99 -5.13 -11.37
C LEU A 287 -16.93 -5.04 -12.90
N GLU A 288 -16.21 -4.08 -13.45
CA GLU A 288 -15.95 -3.99 -14.89
C GLU A 288 -15.19 -5.22 -15.39
N GLY A 289 -14.15 -5.64 -14.65
CA GLY A 289 -13.39 -6.85 -14.97
C GLY A 289 -14.27 -8.11 -14.96
N ALA A 290 -15.10 -8.27 -13.93
CA ALA A 290 -16.04 -9.38 -13.82
C ALA A 290 -17.11 -9.38 -14.91
N LEU A 291 -17.60 -8.20 -15.30
CA LEU A 291 -18.61 -8.09 -16.34
C LEU A 291 -18.04 -8.39 -17.72
N LYS A 292 -16.79 -7.97 -18.00
CA LYS A 292 -16.07 -8.28 -19.25
C LYS A 292 -15.67 -9.75 -19.36
N SER A 293 -15.60 -10.50 -18.25
CA SER A 293 -15.29 -11.92 -18.30
C SER A 293 -16.50 -12.80 -18.64
N VAL A 294 -17.74 -12.27 -18.51
CA VAL A 294 -18.95 -13.00 -18.91
C VAL A 294 -18.99 -13.11 -20.43
N HIS A 295 -18.99 -14.35 -20.93
CA HIS A 295 -18.93 -14.60 -22.36
C HIS A 295 -20.29 -14.31 -23.04
N PRO A 296 -20.34 -13.54 -24.15
CA PRO A 296 -21.59 -13.18 -24.80
C PRO A 296 -22.48 -14.37 -25.23
N SER A 297 -21.88 -15.53 -25.52
CA SER A 297 -22.63 -16.74 -25.90
C SER A 297 -23.62 -17.21 -24.83
N ILE A 298 -23.38 -16.93 -23.55
CA ILE A 298 -24.31 -17.31 -22.46
C ILE A 298 -25.58 -16.47 -22.57
N GLU A 299 -25.45 -15.20 -22.96
CA GLU A 299 -26.59 -14.31 -23.21
C GLU A 299 -27.34 -14.74 -24.47
N GLU A 300 -26.63 -15.04 -25.56
CA GLU A 300 -27.23 -15.52 -26.82
C GLU A 300 -27.98 -16.85 -26.64
N ALA A 301 -27.44 -17.77 -25.84
CA ALA A 301 -28.13 -19.01 -25.46
C ALA A 301 -29.44 -18.73 -24.71
N SER A 302 -29.45 -17.73 -23.81
CA SER A 302 -30.67 -17.32 -23.12
C SER A 302 -31.73 -16.76 -24.06
N TYR A 303 -31.33 -15.97 -25.05
CA TYR A 303 -32.24 -15.43 -26.06
C TYR A 303 -32.79 -16.52 -26.99
N THR A 304 -31.98 -17.55 -27.27
CA THR A 304 -32.41 -18.74 -28.04
C THR A 304 -33.49 -19.52 -27.27
N LEU A 305 -33.40 -19.55 -25.94
CA LEU A 305 -34.43 -20.08 -25.04
C LEU A 305 -35.60 -19.11 -24.79
N ARG A 306 -35.72 -18.05 -25.61
CA ARG A 306 -36.77 -17.01 -25.53
C ARG A 306 -36.77 -16.20 -24.24
N ALA A 307 -35.66 -16.14 -23.51
CA ALA A 307 -35.53 -15.22 -22.39
C ALA A 307 -35.54 -13.76 -22.89
N ASN A 308 -36.22 -12.86 -22.18
CA ASN A 308 -36.12 -11.43 -22.43
C ASN A 308 -34.91 -10.82 -21.71
N ARG A 309 -34.53 -9.58 -22.06
CA ARG A 309 -33.33 -8.91 -21.50
C ARG A 309 -33.33 -8.80 -19.97
N TYR A 310 -34.50 -8.67 -19.33
CA TYR A 310 -34.60 -8.63 -17.87
C TYR A 310 -34.33 -10.01 -17.26
N GLN A 311 -34.91 -11.06 -17.86
CA GLN A 311 -34.67 -12.44 -17.45
C GLN A 311 -33.19 -12.80 -17.63
N THR A 312 -32.58 -12.48 -18.77
CA THR A 312 -31.14 -12.67 -19.00
C THR A 312 -30.31 -11.93 -17.96
N PHE A 313 -30.64 -10.66 -17.65
CA PHE A 313 -29.89 -9.90 -16.66
C PHE A 313 -30.02 -10.49 -15.24
N PHE A 314 -31.23 -10.71 -14.73
CA PHE A 314 -31.42 -11.12 -13.34
C PHE A 314 -31.20 -12.61 -13.08
N ASN A 315 -31.39 -13.47 -14.08
CA ASN A 315 -31.25 -14.92 -13.90
C ASN A 315 -29.88 -15.45 -14.35
N ILE A 316 -29.14 -14.71 -15.18
CA ILE A 316 -27.84 -15.15 -15.71
C ILE A 316 -26.74 -14.19 -15.31
N ILE A 317 -26.80 -12.92 -15.74
CA ILE A 317 -25.71 -11.97 -15.53
C ILE A 317 -25.52 -11.64 -14.04
N PHE A 318 -26.58 -11.24 -13.35
CA PHE A 318 -26.52 -10.83 -11.94
C PHE A 318 -26.07 -11.95 -10.99
N PRO A 319 -26.54 -13.21 -11.11
CA PRO A 319 -26.02 -14.33 -10.32
C PRO A 319 -24.54 -14.62 -10.58
N LEU A 320 -24.08 -14.49 -11.83
CA LEU A 320 -22.66 -14.61 -12.18
C LEU A 320 -21.82 -13.46 -11.58
N LEU A 321 -22.41 -12.28 -11.37
CA LEU A 321 -21.75 -11.14 -10.74
C LEU A 321 -21.75 -11.18 -9.20
N LYS A 322 -22.60 -11.97 -8.53
CA LYS A 322 -22.69 -12.02 -7.06
C LYS A 322 -21.33 -12.19 -6.34
N PRO A 323 -20.41 -13.07 -6.78
CA PRO A 323 -19.08 -13.18 -6.16
C PRO A 323 -18.25 -11.90 -6.30
N ALA A 324 -18.32 -11.25 -7.46
CA ALA A 324 -17.62 -9.98 -7.71
C ALA A 324 -18.22 -8.82 -6.90
N LEU A 325 -19.55 -8.80 -6.72
CA LEU A 325 -20.24 -7.85 -5.85
C LEU A 325 -19.83 -8.02 -4.39
N GLY A 326 -19.79 -9.26 -3.89
CA GLY A 326 -19.30 -9.56 -2.55
C GLY A 326 -17.83 -9.15 -2.37
N ASN A 327 -16.98 -9.48 -3.33
CA ASN A 327 -15.58 -9.05 -3.32
C ASN A 327 -15.43 -7.51 -3.31
N SER A 328 -16.17 -6.82 -4.19
CA SER A 328 -16.20 -5.35 -4.24
C SER A 328 -16.62 -4.74 -2.90
N PHE A 329 -17.71 -5.24 -2.32
CA PHE A 329 -18.22 -4.80 -1.02
C PHE A 329 -17.16 -4.92 0.06
N LEU A 330 -16.54 -6.10 0.20
CA LEU A 330 -15.55 -6.37 1.24
C LEU A 330 -14.29 -5.51 1.06
N VAL A 331 -13.79 -5.38 -0.17
CA VAL A 331 -12.61 -4.54 -0.48
C VAL A 331 -12.85 -3.08 -0.11
N VAL A 332 -14.00 -2.52 -0.49
CA VAL A 332 -14.32 -1.13 -0.20
C VAL A 332 -14.61 -0.91 1.29
N ALA A 333 -15.27 -1.86 1.96
CA ALA A 333 -15.50 -1.80 3.40
C ALA A 333 -14.17 -1.77 4.18
N ILE A 334 -13.20 -2.65 3.82
CA ILE A 334 -11.84 -2.63 4.41
C ILE A 334 -11.18 -1.27 4.19
N GLN A 335 -11.25 -0.73 2.96
CA GLN A 335 -10.61 0.54 2.64
C GLN A 335 -11.24 1.73 3.36
N SER A 336 -12.56 1.72 3.57
CA SER A 336 -13.27 2.71 4.37
C SER A 336 -12.91 2.61 5.85
N LEU A 337 -12.86 1.40 6.40
CA LEU A 337 -12.50 1.16 7.81
C LEU A 337 -11.06 1.59 8.11
N ALA A 338 -10.19 1.47 7.11
CA ALA A 338 -8.78 1.85 7.20
C ALA A 338 -8.49 3.34 6.92
N ASP A 339 -9.45 4.11 6.39
CA ASP A 339 -9.25 5.54 6.20
C ASP A 339 -9.49 6.31 7.50
N PHE A 340 -8.62 7.28 7.76
CA PHE A 340 -8.68 8.17 8.92
C PHE A 340 -8.78 9.63 8.50
N SER A 341 -8.33 9.94 7.29
CA SER A 341 -8.14 11.31 6.83
C SER A 341 -9.48 11.97 6.53
N THR A 342 -10.42 11.25 5.91
CA THR A 342 -11.76 11.79 5.64
C THR A 342 -12.60 11.94 6.91
N PRO A 343 -12.64 10.94 7.84
CA PRO A 343 -13.31 11.13 9.13
C PRO A 343 -12.74 12.25 9.98
N LEU A 344 -11.43 12.52 9.92
CA LEU A 344 -10.84 13.64 10.64
C LEU A 344 -11.38 15.00 10.15
N VAL A 345 -11.58 15.15 8.83
CA VAL A 345 -12.08 16.41 8.23
C VAL A 345 -13.61 16.55 8.35
N LEU A 346 -14.36 15.46 8.17
CA LEU A 346 -15.83 15.50 8.04
C LEU A 346 -16.57 14.91 9.24
N GLY A 347 -15.88 14.30 10.20
CA GLY A 347 -16.50 13.57 11.31
C GLY A 347 -17.22 14.47 12.31
N GLY A 348 -16.76 15.69 12.55
CA GLY A 348 -17.37 16.57 13.57
C GLY A 348 -17.38 15.89 14.94
N SER A 349 -18.56 15.56 15.47
CA SER A 349 -18.74 14.82 16.73
C SER A 349 -18.97 13.31 16.55
N PHE A 350 -18.78 12.81 15.33
CA PHE A 350 -18.90 11.41 14.98
C PHE A 350 -17.51 10.77 14.85
N ASP A 351 -17.07 10.17 15.94
CA ASP A 351 -15.75 9.54 16.01
C ASP A 351 -15.77 8.12 15.47
N VAL A 352 -14.70 7.76 14.77
CA VAL A 352 -14.42 6.41 14.25
C VAL A 352 -13.06 5.94 14.78
N ILE A 353 -12.82 4.62 14.75
CA ILE A 353 -11.63 4.00 15.35
C ILE A 353 -10.36 4.65 14.77
N SER A 354 -10.34 4.87 13.45
CA SER A 354 -9.17 5.39 12.75
C SER A 354 -8.81 6.84 13.15
N SER A 355 -9.78 7.74 13.32
CA SER A 355 -9.53 9.11 13.79
C SER A 355 -9.19 9.14 15.29
N GLN A 356 -9.80 8.28 16.09
CA GLN A 356 -9.51 8.24 17.52
C GLN A 356 -8.08 7.72 17.83
N ILE A 357 -7.58 6.76 17.05
CA ILE A 357 -6.17 6.31 17.14
C ILE A 357 -5.22 7.50 16.92
N TYR A 358 -5.54 8.40 15.99
CA TYR A 358 -4.75 9.60 15.76
C TYR A 358 -4.74 10.52 16.98
N PHE A 359 -5.91 10.84 17.55
CA PHE A 359 -5.98 11.73 18.71
C PHE A 359 -5.30 11.17 19.97
N PHE A 360 -5.30 9.85 20.18
CA PHE A 360 -4.58 9.25 21.33
C PHE A 360 -3.06 9.41 21.24
N ILE A 361 -2.50 9.55 20.04
CA ILE A 361 -1.05 9.71 19.84
C ILE A 361 -0.69 11.17 19.59
N ALA A 362 -1.24 11.75 18.52
CA ALA A 362 -0.88 13.08 18.04
C ALA A 362 -1.61 14.20 18.77
N GLY A 363 -2.76 13.92 19.40
CA GLY A 363 -3.56 14.91 20.15
C GLY A 363 -3.02 15.24 21.55
N SER A 364 -1.69 15.15 21.75
CA SER A 364 -0.99 15.41 23.01
C SER A 364 -1.35 14.48 24.19
N GLN A 365 -2.08 13.38 23.95
CA GLN A 365 -2.42 12.40 24.98
C GLN A 365 -1.33 11.36 25.21
N LEU A 366 -0.53 11.05 24.18
CA LEU A 366 0.54 10.03 24.19
C LEU A 366 0.09 8.69 24.83
N ASP A 367 -1.19 8.35 24.69
CA ASP A 367 -1.80 7.14 25.25
C ASP A 367 -1.62 5.99 24.26
N TYR A 368 -0.42 5.40 24.30
CA TYR A 368 -0.05 4.26 23.47
C TYR A 368 -0.89 3.01 23.78
N ALA A 369 -1.40 2.86 25.01
CA ALA A 369 -2.21 1.69 25.38
C ALA A 369 -3.60 1.74 24.73
N SER A 370 -4.29 2.88 24.78
CA SER A 370 -5.57 3.10 24.11
C SER A 370 -5.43 3.06 22.59
N ALA A 371 -4.40 3.70 22.03
CA ALA A 371 -4.11 3.65 20.61
C ALA A 371 -3.82 2.22 20.12
N SER A 372 -3.06 1.45 20.90
CA SER A 372 -2.73 0.06 20.58
C SER A 372 -3.92 -0.89 20.72
N THR A 373 -4.79 -0.66 21.70
CA THR A 373 -6.02 -1.44 21.89
C THR A 373 -6.96 -1.23 20.70
N LEU A 374 -7.24 0.03 20.34
CA LEU A 374 -8.06 0.36 19.18
C LEU A 374 -7.42 -0.09 17.86
N GLY A 375 -6.10 0.07 17.73
CA GLY A 375 -5.38 -0.36 16.54
C GLY A 375 -5.38 -1.88 16.35
N SER A 376 -5.19 -2.64 17.42
CA SER A 376 -5.29 -4.10 17.43
C SER A 376 -6.70 -4.56 17.08
N LEU A 377 -7.73 -3.90 17.62
CA LEU A 377 -9.12 -4.19 17.29
C LEU A 377 -9.43 -3.91 15.82
N LEU A 378 -8.96 -2.76 15.29
CA LEU A 378 -9.12 -2.40 13.88
C LEU A 378 -8.45 -3.42 12.96
N LEU A 379 -7.25 -3.89 13.34
CA LEU A 379 -6.53 -4.93 12.63
C LEU A 379 -7.28 -6.26 12.64
N ILE A 380 -7.83 -6.68 13.79
CA ILE A 380 -8.63 -7.90 13.90
C ILE A 380 -9.85 -7.83 13.00
N PHE A 381 -10.58 -6.72 12.99
CA PHE A 381 -11.72 -6.55 12.10
C PHE A 381 -11.31 -6.57 10.63
N SER A 382 -10.26 -5.83 10.25
CA SER A 382 -9.77 -5.80 8.87
C SER A 382 -9.31 -7.19 8.41
N LEU A 383 -8.56 -7.91 9.25
CA LEU A 383 -8.11 -9.27 8.97
C LEU A 383 -9.28 -10.25 8.87
N SER A 384 -10.30 -10.11 9.72
CA SER A 384 -11.51 -10.95 9.67
C SER A 384 -12.27 -10.76 8.36
N ILE A 385 -12.46 -9.52 7.92
CA ILE A 385 -13.10 -9.20 6.63
C ILE A 385 -12.25 -9.73 5.47
N PHE A 386 -10.92 -9.57 5.55
CA PHE A 386 -9.99 -10.08 4.55
C PHE A 386 -9.98 -11.61 4.46
N VAL A 387 -10.00 -12.33 5.59
CA VAL A 387 -10.09 -13.79 5.62
C VAL A 387 -11.44 -14.25 5.06
N LEU A 388 -12.53 -13.58 5.43
CA LEU A 388 -13.87 -13.86 4.88
C LEU A 388 -13.89 -13.66 3.35
N GLN A 389 -13.27 -12.58 2.87
CA GLN A 389 -13.08 -12.32 1.44
C GLN A 389 -12.28 -13.44 0.77
N TYR A 390 -11.15 -13.84 1.36
CA TYR A 390 -10.27 -14.89 0.83
C TYR A 390 -11.01 -16.24 0.72
N LEU A 391 -11.75 -16.63 1.75
CA LEU A 391 -12.53 -17.87 1.79
C LEU A 391 -13.72 -17.83 0.81
N TRP A 392 -14.39 -16.69 0.68
CA TRP A 392 -15.53 -16.52 -0.24
C TRP A 392 -15.10 -16.68 -1.71
N ILE A 393 -13.95 -16.13 -2.08
CA ILE A 393 -13.45 -16.11 -3.46
C ILE A 393 -12.76 -17.43 -3.84
N GLY A 394 -12.06 -18.07 -2.90
CA GLY A 394 -11.16 -19.21 -3.14
C GLY A 394 -11.78 -20.46 -3.76
N ASN A 395 -13.10 -20.54 -3.92
CA ASN A 395 -13.80 -21.74 -4.43
C ASN A 395 -14.66 -21.52 -5.68
N ARG A 396 -14.60 -20.35 -6.34
CA ARG A 396 -15.51 -20.02 -7.46
C ARG A 396 -14.76 -19.60 -8.72
N SER A 397 -14.07 -20.58 -9.30
CA SER A 397 -13.54 -20.49 -10.67
C SER A 397 -14.69 -20.62 -11.67
N TYR A 398 -15.37 -19.51 -11.97
CA TYR A 398 -16.28 -19.45 -13.11
C TYR A 398 -15.45 -19.13 -14.35
N VAL A 399 -14.71 -20.12 -14.85
CA VAL A 399 -14.07 -20.04 -16.17
C VAL A 399 -15.18 -19.97 -17.21
N THR A 400 -15.61 -18.75 -17.55
CA THR A 400 -16.54 -18.48 -18.66
C THR A 400 -15.79 -18.24 -19.97
N VAL A 401 -14.46 -18.09 -19.93
CA VAL A 401 -13.62 -17.88 -21.12
C VAL A 401 -13.13 -19.24 -21.62
N SER A 402 -13.83 -19.78 -22.62
CA SER A 402 -13.33 -20.87 -23.46
C SER A 402 -12.16 -20.37 -24.31
N GLY A 403 -11.17 -21.22 -24.61
CA GLY A 403 -10.00 -20.88 -25.45
C GLY A 403 -10.31 -20.56 -26.92
N LYS A 404 -11.58 -20.39 -27.30
CA LYS A 404 -12.01 -20.00 -28.65
C LYS A 404 -12.28 -18.49 -28.69
N SER A 405 -11.64 -17.80 -29.64
CA SER A 405 -11.92 -16.39 -29.92
C SER A 405 -13.38 -16.24 -30.39
N TYR A 406 -14.21 -15.61 -29.57
CA TYR A 406 -15.63 -15.35 -29.90
C TYR A 406 -15.80 -13.92 -30.37
N ARG A 407 -16.57 -13.74 -31.45
CA ARG A 407 -16.90 -12.46 -32.09
C ARG A 407 -18.33 -11.98 -31.78
N GLY A 408 -18.99 -12.53 -30.77
CA GLY A 408 -20.33 -12.06 -30.38
C GLY A 408 -20.32 -10.65 -29.80
N GLU A 409 -21.31 -9.85 -30.16
CA GLU A 409 -21.53 -8.53 -29.58
C GLU A 409 -22.26 -8.66 -28.23
N VAL A 410 -21.78 -7.94 -27.21
CA VAL A 410 -22.48 -7.81 -25.93
C VAL A 410 -23.83 -7.14 -26.18
N GLN A 411 -24.91 -7.73 -25.68
CA GLN A 411 -26.26 -7.20 -25.91
C GLN A 411 -26.55 -6.01 -25.00
N ASP A 412 -27.31 -5.06 -25.55
CA ASP A 412 -27.78 -3.87 -24.85
C ASP A 412 -28.62 -4.22 -23.62
N LEU A 413 -28.51 -3.42 -22.56
CA LEU A 413 -29.33 -3.56 -21.36
C LEU A 413 -30.83 -3.34 -21.63
N PRO A 414 -31.73 -3.82 -20.74
CA PRO A 414 -33.13 -3.45 -20.78
C PRO A 414 -33.32 -1.93 -20.77
N GLN A 415 -34.30 -1.43 -21.54
CA GLN A 415 -34.42 -0.01 -21.86
C GLN A 415 -34.58 0.89 -20.63
N LEU A 416 -35.42 0.50 -19.65
CA LEU A 416 -35.61 1.27 -18.41
C LEU A 416 -34.31 1.35 -17.60
N MET A 417 -33.62 0.21 -17.47
CA MET A 417 -32.36 0.13 -16.74
C MET A 417 -31.26 0.94 -17.42
N LYS A 418 -31.23 0.94 -18.75
CA LYS A 418 -30.32 1.77 -19.55
C LYS A 418 -30.52 3.26 -19.23
N TYR A 419 -31.76 3.76 -19.25
CA TYR A 419 -32.04 5.16 -18.91
C TYR A 419 -31.75 5.49 -17.45
N ALA A 420 -32.09 4.60 -16.51
CA ALA A 420 -31.78 4.79 -15.10
C ALA A 420 -30.26 4.89 -14.85
N VAL A 421 -29.47 3.98 -15.44
CA VAL A 421 -28.00 4.00 -15.36
C VAL A 421 -27.45 5.30 -15.95
N MET A 422 -27.94 5.74 -17.12
CA MET A 422 -27.50 6.98 -17.74
C MET A 422 -27.84 8.22 -16.91
N LEU A 423 -29.04 8.27 -16.32
CA LEU A 423 -29.45 9.39 -15.46
C LEU A 423 -28.60 9.47 -14.19
N ILE A 424 -28.45 8.35 -13.48
CA ILE A 424 -27.65 8.30 -12.24
C ILE A 424 -26.20 8.69 -12.52
N LEU A 425 -25.62 8.20 -13.61
CA LEU A 425 -24.26 8.57 -14.01
C LEU A 425 -24.16 10.02 -14.45
N GLY A 426 -25.16 10.55 -15.15
CA GLY A 426 -25.21 11.96 -15.51
C GLY A 426 -25.17 12.86 -14.28
N VAL A 427 -25.99 12.55 -13.28
CA VAL A 427 -26.00 13.26 -11.99
C VAL A 427 -24.66 13.12 -11.26
N TRP A 428 -24.09 11.91 -11.22
CA TRP A 428 -22.80 11.67 -10.58
C TRP A 428 -21.65 12.44 -11.24
N VAL A 429 -21.59 12.42 -12.58
CA VAL A 429 -20.56 13.14 -13.34
C VAL A 429 -20.73 14.65 -13.12
N LEU A 430 -21.96 15.17 -13.17
CA LEU A 430 -22.23 16.57 -12.86
C LEU A 430 -21.76 16.93 -11.45
N PHE A 431 -22.10 16.10 -10.46
CA PHE A 431 -21.66 16.31 -9.07
C PHE A 431 -20.13 16.37 -8.95
N ASN A 432 -19.41 15.45 -9.61
CA ASN A 432 -17.94 15.47 -9.60
C ASN A 432 -17.36 16.68 -10.32
N VAL A 433 -17.90 17.06 -11.48
CA VAL A 433 -17.47 18.28 -12.20
C VAL A 433 -17.61 19.50 -11.29
N VAL A 434 -18.74 19.62 -10.61
CA VAL A 434 -19.03 20.71 -9.68
C VAL A 434 -18.11 20.64 -8.46
N LEU A 435 -17.84 19.46 -7.91
CA LEU A 435 -16.92 19.25 -6.77
C LEU A 435 -15.50 19.69 -7.11
N TYR A 436 -14.92 19.16 -8.19
CA TYR A 436 -13.57 19.53 -8.60
C TYR A 436 -13.49 20.99 -9.04
N GLY A 437 -14.51 21.49 -9.72
CA GLY A 437 -14.64 22.91 -10.05
C GLY A 437 -14.65 23.80 -8.79
N SER A 438 -15.33 23.36 -7.72
CA SER A 438 -15.36 24.06 -6.43
C SER A 438 -14.00 24.06 -5.74
N ILE A 439 -13.22 22.97 -5.83
CA ILE A 439 -11.85 22.92 -5.30
C ILE A 439 -10.96 23.94 -6.03
N PHE A 440 -11.00 23.96 -7.36
CA PHE A 440 -10.20 24.90 -8.16
C PHE A 440 -10.65 26.35 -7.99
N TYR A 441 -11.96 26.62 -7.92
CA TYR A 441 -12.47 27.97 -7.69
C TYR A 441 -12.20 28.42 -6.24
N GLY A 442 -12.40 27.53 -5.28
CA GLY A 442 -12.16 27.76 -3.86
C GLY A 442 -10.71 28.07 -3.54
N SER A 443 -9.75 27.51 -4.30
CA SER A 443 -8.33 27.85 -4.11
C SER A 443 -7.97 29.30 -4.44
N PHE A 444 -8.79 30.00 -5.21
CA PHE A 444 -8.63 31.43 -5.49
C PHE A 444 -9.57 32.31 -4.64
N THR A 445 -10.39 31.72 -3.78
CA THR A 445 -11.38 32.48 -3.00
C THR A 445 -10.79 32.97 -1.69
N ALA A 446 -10.97 34.25 -1.35
CA ALA A 446 -10.43 34.84 -0.13
C ALA A 446 -10.92 34.14 1.14
N ASN A 447 -12.23 34.01 1.30
CA ASN A 447 -12.84 33.27 2.39
C ASN A 447 -14.14 32.60 1.95
N TRP A 448 -14.10 31.29 1.73
CA TRP A 448 -15.25 30.57 1.17
C TRP A 448 -16.51 30.70 2.02
N GLY A 449 -17.63 31.08 1.39
CA GLY A 449 -18.92 31.25 2.06
C GLY A 449 -19.10 32.60 2.77
N VAL A 450 -18.09 33.48 2.74
CA VAL A 450 -18.14 34.82 3.32
C VAL A 450 -17.69 35.88 2.31
N ASP A 451 -16.50 35.72 1.75
CA ASP A 451 -15.90 36.62 0.76
C ASP A 451 -15.37 35.82 -0.43
N TYR A 452 -16.10 35.93 -1.55
CA TYR A 452 -15.77 35.29 -2.83
C TYR A 452 -14.80 36.11 -3.70
N SER A 453 -14.16 37.15 -3.15
CA SER A 453 -13.13 37.90 -3.85
C SER A 453 -11.96 37.00 -4.25
N LEU A 454 -11.47 37.22 -5.48
CA LEU A 454 -10.35 36.45 -6.02
C LEU A 454 -9.04 36.91 -5.38
N THR A 455 -8.26 35.97 -4.85
CA THR A 455 -6.97 36.22 -4.21
C THR A 455 -5.94 35.16 -4.58
N LEU A 456 -4.67 35.57 -4.55
CA LEU A 456 -3.50 34.68 -4.63
C LEU A 456 -2.80 34.51 -3.28
N LYS A 457 -3.37 35.06 -2.20
CA LYS A 457 -2.77 35.04 -0.86
C LYS A 457 -2.48 33.62 -0.39
N HIS A 458 -3.38 32.67 -0.61
CA HIS A 458 -3.17 31.26 -0.22
C HIS A 458 -1.92 30.66 -0.88
N TYR A 459 -1.71 30.94 -2.17
CA TYR A 459 -0.52 30.50 -2.91
C TYR A 459 0.76 31.21 -2.44
N GLN A 460 0.67 32.49 -2.10
CA GLN A 460 1.79 33.23 -1.52
C GLN A 460 2.18 32.70 -0.14
N THR A 461 1.19 32.34 0.70
CA THR A 461 1.44 31.70 2.00
C THR A 461 2.11 30.33 1.83
N LEU A 462 1.70 29.56 0.83
CA LEU A 462 2.27 28.23 0.55
C LEU A 462 3.70 28.29 -0.03
N PHE A 463 3.94 29.11 -1.04
CA PHE A 463 5.17 29.05 -1.85
C PHE A 463 6.04 30.31 -1.78
N GLY A 464 5.57 31.37 -1.11
CA GLY A 464 6.28 32.64 -0.97
C GLY A 464 7.35 32.65 0.12
N GLN A 465 7.43 31.61 0.96
CA GLN A 465 8.41 31.50 2.05
C GLN A 465 9.77 30.94 1.61
N GLY A 466 9.96 30.71 0.31
CA GLY A 466 11.19 30.14 -0.26
C GLY A 466 11.18 28.62 -0.36
N PHE A 467 12.27 28.02 -0.85
CA PHE A 467 12.34 26.56 -1.07
C PHE A 467 12.60 25.75 0.21
N SER A 468 13.07 26.40 1.28
CA SER A 468 13.38 25.77 2.56
C SER A 468 12.21 25.76 3.55
N ASP A 469 11.16 26.54 3.29
CA ASP A 469 10.02 26.68 4.18
C ASP A 469 8.68 26.67 3.40
N GLY A 470 7.56 26.60 4.11
CA GLY A 470 6.23 26.50 3.51
C GLY A 470 5.96 25.14 2.85
N ALA A 471 5.32 25.17 1.68
CA ALA A 471 4.83 23.97 0.99
C ALA A 471 5.89 23.29 0.09
N TRP A 472 6.92 24.03 -0.37
CA TRP A 472 7.95 23.51 -1.28
C TRP A 472 8.65 22.25 -0.76
N PRO A 473 9.19 22.22 0.49
CA PRO A 473 9.84 21.02 1.02
C PRO A 473 8.90 19.81 1.00
N SER A 474 7.65 20.02 1.42
CA SER A 474 6.67 18.93 1.51
C SER A 474 6.30 18.34 0.14
N LEU A 475 6.18 19.17 -0.89
CA LEU A 475 5.90 18.74 -2.25
C LEU A 475 7.07 17.94 -2.82
N ILE A 476 8.29 18.47 -2.68
CA ILE A 476 9.52 17.85 -3.19
C ILE A 476 9.76 16.50 -2.50
N GLN A 477 9.65 16.45 -1.18
CA GLN A 477 9.84 15.22 -0.42
C GLN A 477 8.79 14.16 -0.77
N THR A 478 7.53 14.55 -0.98
CA THR A 478 6.48 13.60 -1.42
C THR A 478 6.80 12.98 -2.76
N VAL A 479 7.26 13.80 -3.71
CA VAL A 479 7.68 13.32 -5.04
C VAL A 479 8.89 12.41 -4.92
N LEU A 480 9.93 12.80 -4.16
CA LEU A 480 11.15 12.03 -3.98
C LEU A 480 10.89 10.69 -3.28
N PHE A 481 10.14 10.68 -2.18
CA PHE A 481 9.82 9.46 -1.44
C PHE A 481 8.94 8.52 -2.29
N SER A 482 7.97 9.05 -3.03
CA SER A 482 7.15 8.24 -3.94
C SER A 482 7.95 7.70 -5.12
N ALA A 483 8.86 8.50 -5.69
CA ALA A 483 9.77 8.10 -6.76
C ALA A 483 10.78 7.04 -6.30
N ALA A 484 11.21 7.06 -5.04
CA ALA A 484 12.05 6.02 -4.45
C ALA A 484 11.24 4.74 -4.16
N ALA A 485 10.04 4.86 -3.60
CA ALA A 485 9.21 3.73 -3.21
C ALA A 485 8.67 2.93 -4.39
N ALA A 486 8.28 3.59 -5.50
CA ALA A 486 7.61 2.91 -6.61
C ALA A 486 8.48 1.85 -7.34
N PRO A 487 9.76 2.13 -7.69
CA PRO A 487 10.64 1.12 -8.27
C PRO A 487 10.92 -0.05 -7.34
N ILE A 488 11.12 0.21 -6.04
CA ILE A 488 11.35 -0.83 -5.03
C ILE A 488 10.12 -1.74 -4.95
N THR A 489 8.92 -1.15 -4.93
CA THR A 489 7.64 -1.88 -4.92
C THR A 489 7.48 -2.75 -6.17
N ALA A 490 7.78 -2.21 -7.36
CA ALA A 490 7.70 -2.96 -8.60
C ALA A 490 8.73 -4.11 -8.67
N LEU A 491 9.95 -3.87 -8.19
CA LEU A 491 11.02 -4.87 -8.15
C LEU A 491 10.68 -6.03 -7.21
N PHE A 492 10.36 -5.74 -5.94
CA PHE A 492 10.00 -6.79 -5.00
C PHE A 492 8.68 -7.47 -5.39
N GLY A 493 7.71 -6.72 -5.92
CA GLY A 493 6.48 -7.29 -6.49
C GLY A 493 6.77 -8.29 -7.62
N LEU A 494 7.70 -7.97 -8.52
CA LEU A 494 8.16 -8.89 -9.57
C LEU A 494 8.84 -10.13 -8.99
N LEU A 495 9.73 -9.96 -8.02
CA LEU A 495 10.44 -11.09 -7.41
C LEU A 495 9.48 -12.04 -6.69
N ILE A 496 8.53 -11.49 -5.91
CA ILE A 496 7.48 -12.27 -5.23
C ILE A 496 6.62 -13.00 -6.27
N ALA A 497 6.18 -12.30 -7.32
CA ALA A 497 5.38 -12.88 -8.39
C ALA A 497 6.14 -13.99 -9.14
N TYR A 498 7.42 -13.78 -9.46
CA TYR A 498 8.25 -14.77 -10.13
C TYR A 498 8.41 -16.03 -9.27
N ILE A 499 8.72 -15.88 -7.98
CA ILE A 499 8.88 -17.01 -7.05
C ILE A 499 7.57 -17.76 -6.88
N THR A 500 6.46 -17.06 -6.67
CA THR A 500 5.14 -17.70 -6.46
C THR A 500 4.60 -18.33 -7.74
N VAL A 501 4.77 -17.73 -8.92
CA VAL A 501 4.22 -18.27 -10.18
C VAL A 501 5.10 -19.36 -10.79
N ARG A 502 6.43 -19.18 -10.81
CA ARG A 502 7.35 -20.05 -11.54
C ARG A 502 7.95 -21.18 -10.70
N ARG A 503 7.96 -21.06 -9.36
CA ARG A 503 8.55 -22.05 -8.46
C ARG A 503 7.48 -22.70 -7.59
N ASP A 504 7.69 -23.97 -7.28
CA ASP A 504 6.89 -24.73 -6.33
C ASP A 504 7.75 -25.08 -5.11
N PHE A 505 7.26 -24.76 -3.92
CA PHE A 505 8.01 -24.91 -2.68
C PHE A 505 7.08 -24.94 -1.46
N LYS A 506 7.57 -25.58 -0.39
CA LYS A 506 6.88 -25.61 0.90
C LYS A 506 6.81 -24.20 1.49
N GLY A 507 5.61 -23.74 1.83
CA GLY A 507 5.38 -22.39 2.37
C GLY A 507 4.98 -21.34 1.33
N LYS A 508 4.81 -21.71 0.04
CA LYS A 508 4.33 -20.79 -1.00
C LYS A 508 3.01 -20.08 -0.63
N LYS A 509 2.02 -20.83 -0.15
CA LYS A 509 0.73 -20.26 0.31
C LYS A 509 0.89 -19.30 1.49
N THR A 510 1.82 -19.60 2.41
CA THR A 510 2.13 -18.71 3.54
C THR A 510 2.75 -17.42 3.04
N LEU A 511 3.68 -17.47 2.08
CA LEU A 511 4.26 -16.28 1.47
C LEU A 511 3.22 -15.41 0.75
N GLU A 512 2.33 -16.04 -0.01
CA GLU A 512 1.21 -15.36 -0.67
C GLU A 512 0.30 -14.70 0.37
N PHE A 513 -0.11 -15.42 1.41
CA PHE A 513 -0.93 -14.90 2.49
C PHE A 513 -0.27 -13.71 3.22
N LEU A 514 1.01 -13.85 3.60
CA LEU A 514 1.75 -12.78 4.29
C LEU A 514 1.94 -11.54 3.41
N THR A 515 2.10 -11.71 2.10
CA THR A 515 2.18 -10.57 1.16
C THR A 515 0.81 -9.90 0.97
N LEU A 516 -0.28 -10.66 1.05
CA LEU A 516 -1.62 -10.09 1.04
C LEU A 516 -1.96 -9.39 2.36
N LEU A 517 -1.35 -9.79 3.48
CA LEU A 517 -1.50 -9.12 4.77
C LEU A 517 -1.08 -7.65 4.69
N CYS A 518 -0.14 -7.28 3.81
CA CYS A 518 0.22 -5.88 3.52
C CYS A 518 -0.98 -5.00 3.16
N PHE A 519 -2.00 -5.59 2.54
CA PHE A 519 -3.25 -4.91 2.17
C PHE A 519 -4.25 -4.88 3.32
N ALA A 520 -4.24 -5.90 4.18
CA ALA A 520 -5.17 -6.06 5.30
C ALA A 520 -4.81 -5.14 6.48
N VAL A 521 -3.54 -4.81 6.70
CA VAL A 521 -3.15 -3.91 7.80
C VAL A 521 -3.63 -2.48 7.50
N PRO A 522 -4.53 -1.91 8.32
CA PRO A 522 -5.00 -0.53 8.15
C PRO A 522 -3.85 0.47 8.24
N GLY A 523 -3.94 1.60 7.54
CA GLY A 523 -2.84 2.56 7.50
C GLY A 523 -2.54 3.21 8.85
N THR A 524 -3.56 3.52 9.65
CA THR A 524 -3.37 4.06 11.01
C THR A 524 -2.66 3.06 11.90
N VAL A 525 -3.09 1.80 11.89
CA VAL A 525 -2.44 0.68 12.60
C VAL A 525 -0.99 0.55 12.16
N ALA A 526 -0.72 0.58 10.85
CA ALA A 526 0.63 0.55 10.32
C ALA A 526 1.48 1.72 10.86
N GLY A 527 0.95 2.95 10.87
CA GLY A 527 1.64 4.12 11.42
C GLY A 527 2.01 3.95 12.91
N VAL A 528 1.03 3.61 13.76
CA VAL A 528 1.24 3.38 15.19
C VAL A 528 2.24 2.26 15.43
N SER A 529 2.03 1.13 14.76
CA SER A 529 2.90 -0.04 14.90
C SER A 529 4.33 0.23 14.47
N TYR A 530 4.55 1.09 13.46
CA TYR A 530 5.88 1.49 13.02
C TYR A 530 6.57 2.38 14.07
N ILE A 531 5.87 3.34 14.68
CA ILE A 531 6.45 4.10 15.81
C ILE A 531 6.86 3.14 16.92
N LEU A 532 5.94 2.27 17.36
CA LEU A 532 6.20 1.35 18.47
C LEU A 532 7.38 0.41 18.19
N ALA A 533 7.51 -0.04 16.94
CA ALA A 533 8.53 -0.99 16.53
C ALA A 533 9.89 -0.37 16.23
N PHE A 534 9.91 0.89 15.76
CA PHE A 534 11.10 1.54 15.21
C PHE A 534 11.53 2.82 15.93
N ASN A 535 10.94 3.15 17.07
CA ASN A 535 11.34 4.29 17.91
C ASN A 535 12.32 3.88 19.03
N ASN A 536 12.52 2.59 19.27
CA ASN A 536 13.40 2.06 20.31
C ASN A 536 14.30 0.95 19.76
N ALA A 537 15.31 0.56 20.54
CA ALA A 537 16.11 -0.62 20.24
C ALA A 537 15.22 -1.86 20.01
N PRO A 538 15.58 -2.76 19.08
CA PRO A 538 16.87 -2.83 18.38
C PRO A 538 16.94 -2.03 17.08
N ILE A 539 15.83 -1.53 16.51
CA ILE A 539 15.85 -0.84 15.22
C ILE A 539 15.32 0.58 15.40
N TYR A 540 16.16 1.59 15.15
CA TYR A 540 15.77 2.99 15.23
C TYR A 540 15.68 3.59 13.82
N LEU A 541 14.46 3.83 13.34
CA LEU A 541 14.18 4.46 12.04
C LEU A 541 13.26 5.68 12.14
N THR A 542 12.64 5.90 13.31
CA THR A 542 11.72 7.01 13.54
C THR A 542 12.43 8.35 13.31
N GLY A 543 11.73 9.28 12.65
CA GLY A 543 12.26 10.58 12.28
C GLY A 543 13.06 10.63 10.96
N THR A 544 13.31 9.50 10.32
CA THR A 544 14.03 9.44 9.03
C THR A 544 13.08 9.32 7.83
N GLY A 545 13.44 9.87 6.66
CA GLY A 545 12.65 9.64 5.44
C GLY A 545 12.59 8.17 5.01
N LEU A 546 13.52 7.34 5.48
CA LEU A 546 13.60 5.91 5.16
C LEU A 546 12.38 5.13 5.70
N ILE A 547 11.90 5.45 6.92
CA ILE A 547 10.72 4.79 7.49
C ILE A 547 9.45 5.07 6.65
N ILE A 548 9.35 6.27 6.08
CA ILE A 548 8.26 6.70 5.20
C ILE A 548 8.33 5.93 3.87
N ILE A 549 9.50 5.88 3.24
CA ILE A 549 9.71 5.14 1.98
C ILE A 549 9.38 3.65 2.18
N LEU A 550 9.86 3.03 3.27
CA LEU A 550 9.60 1.62 3.57
C LEU A 550 8.12 1.37 3.87
N SER A 551 7.45 2.26 4.60
CA SER A 551 6.00 2.21 4.80
C SER A 551 5.23 2.27 3.48
N MET A 552 5.62 3.17 2.56
CA MET A 552 5.04 3.25 1.22
C MET A 552 5.26 1.96 0.42
N VAL A 553 6.48 1.41 0.43
CA VAL A 553 6.84 0.16 -0.28
C VAL A 553 5.99 -1.00 0.20
N MET A 554 5.93 -1.23 1.51
CA MET A 554 5.21 -2.38 2.06
C MET A 554 3.71 -2.28 1.81
N ARG A 555 3.11 -1.11 2.01
CA ARG A 555 1.68 -0.90 1.76
C ARG A 555 1.31 -1.04 0.28
N ASN A 556 2.23 -0.71 -0.63
CA ASN A 556 2.01 -0.78 -2.07
C ASN A 556 2.49 -2.10 -2.72
N MET A 557 3.17 -2.97 -1.97
CA MET A 557 3.69 -4.27 -2.43
C MET A 557 2.68 -5.12 -3.24
N PRO A 558 1.40 -5.26 -2.81
CA PRO A 558 0.43 -6.09 -3.54
C PRO A 558 0.10 -5.55 -4.94
N VAL A 559 0.27 -4.25 -5.18
CA VAL A 559 0.06 -3.64 -6.51
C VAL A 559 1.13 -4.15 -7.47
N GLY A 560 2.40 -4.12 -7.07
CA GLY A 560 3.53 -4.64 -7.84
C GLY A 560 3.39 -6.14 -8.11
N MET A 561 3.08 -6.92 -7.07
CA MET A 561 2.90 -8.37 -7.17
C MET A 561 1.79 -8.75 -8.14
N ARG A 562 0.58 -8.16 -8.02
CA ARG A 562 -0.56 -8.51 -8.89
C ARG A 562 -0.31 -8.17 -10.36
N ALA A 563 0.30 -7.00 -10.62
CA ALA A 563 0.66 -6.61 -11.97
C ALA A 563 1.67 -7.58 -12.59
N ALA A 564 2.68 -8.00 -11.81
CA ALA A 564 3.67 -8.96 -12.27
C ALA A 564 3.08 -10.38 -12.45
N ILE A 565 2.18 -10.84 -11.58
CA ILE A 565 1.46 -12.12 -11.75
C ILE A 565 0.64 -12.11 -13.04
N ALA A 566 -0.12 -11.04 -13.28
CA ALA A 566 -0.94 -10.91 -14.49
C ALA A 566 -0.08 -10.90 -15.77
N GLY A 567 1.08 -10.24 -15.72
CA GLY A 567 2.04 -10.25 -16.83
C GLY A 567 2.68 -11.63 -17.04
N LEU A 568 3.14 -12.28 -15.96
CA LEU A 568 3.75 -13.62 -16.02
C LEU A 568 2.79 -14.69 -16.49
N GLY A 569 1.50 -14.57 -16.16
CA GLY A 569 0.45 -15.49 -16.62
C GLY A 569 0.27 -15.49 -18.15
N GLN A 570 0.74 -14.46 -18.84
CA GLN A 570 0.73 -14.39 -20.31
C GLN A 570 1.99 -14.98 -20.95
N LEU A 571 3.03 -15.27 -20.16
CA LEU A 571 4.31 -15.79 -20.65
C LEU A 571 4.38 -17.30 -20.42
N ASP A 572 4.60 -18.04 -21.50
CA ASP A 572 4.79 -19.49 -21.40
C ASP A 572 6.03 -19.83 -20.56
N LYS A 573 5.97 -20.93 -19.80
CA LYS A 573 7.05 -21.38 -18.92
C LYS A 573 8.25 -21.92 -19.71
N SER A 574 8.05 -22.36 -20.96
CA SER A 574 9.09 -22.83 -21.86
C SER A 574 10.20 -21.80 -22.10
N LEU A 575 9.92 -20.50 -21.99
CA LEU A 575 10.94 -19.44 -22.08
C LEU A 575 11.98 -19.55 -20.96
N ASP A 576 11.51 -19.83 -19.74
CA ASP A 576 12.36 -20.02 -18.56
C ASP A 576 13.18 -21.33 -18.72
N GLU A 577 12.52 -22.40 -19.17
CA GLU A 577 13.14 -23.73 -19.34
C GLU A 577 14.19 -23.74 -20.46
N ALA A 578 13.97 -23.01 -21.54
CA ALA A 578 14.95 -22.84 -22.63
C ALA A 578 16.22 -22.12 -22.13
N SER A 579 16.04 -21.05 -21.34
CA SER A 579 17.16 -20.32 -20.74
C SER A 579 17.98 -21.21 -19.80
N LEU A 580 17.31 -21.94 -18.91
CA LEU A 580 17.95 -22.85 -17.96
C LEU A 580 18.68 -24.02 -18.67
N SER A 581 18.12 -24.55 -19.75
CA SER A 581 18.73 -25.62 -20.57
C SER A 581 20.04 -25.17 -21.22
N LEU A 582 20.14 -23.89 -21.59
CA LEU A 582 21.37 -23.26 -22.10
C LEU A 582 22.36 -22.84 -21.00
N LYS A 583 22.20 -23.36 -19.77
CA LYS A 583 22.98 -23.00 -18.58
C LYS A 583 22.85 -21.51 -18.19
N GLY A 584 21.75 -20.86 -18.57
CA GLY A 584 21.36 -19.57 -18.02
C GLY A 584 21.05 -19.71 -16.52
N SER A 585 21.41 -18.71 -15.72
CA SER A 585 20.97 -18.62 -14.32
C SER A 585 19.61 -17.93 -14.23
N SER A 586 18.81 -18.18 -13.17
CA SER A 586 17.52 -17.50 -13.01
C SER A 586 17.65 -15.97 -13.03
N PHE A 587 18.76 -15.42 -12.52
CA PHE A 587 19.04 -13.98 -12.63
C PHE A 587 19.13 -13.53 -14.09
N LYS A 588 19.86 -14.27 -14.95
CA LYS A 588 19.95 -13.97 -16.39
C LYS A 588 18.59 -14.14 -17.07
N THR A 589 17.86 -15.20 -16.75
CA THR A 589 16.51 -15.43 -17.28
C THR A 589 15.58 -14.26 -16.94
N ILE A 590 15.61 -13.78 -15.69
CA ILE A 590 14.79 -12.65 -15.27
C ILE A 590 15.21 -11.37 -15.99
N VAL A 591 16.50 -11.02 -15.98
CA VAL A 591 16.98 -9.75 -16.52
C VAL A 591 16.87 -9.67 -18.04
N PHE A 592 17.18 -10.75 -18.76
CA PHE A 592 17.29 -10.72 -20.22
C PHE A 592 16.04 -11.25 -20.95
N ILE A 593 15.16 -12.00 -20.29
CA ILE A 593 13.97 -12.58 -20.93
C ILE A 593 12.70 -12.05 -20.27
N VAL A 594 12.53 -12.28 -18.97
CA VAL A 594 11.27 -11.97 -18.27
C VAL A 594 11.05 -10.46 -18.16
N LEU A 595 12.04 -9.70 -17.69
CA LEU A 595 11.94 -8.27 -17.45
C LEU A 595 11.64 -7.47 -18.74
N PRO A 596 12.31 -7.71 -19.89
CA PRO A 596 11.96 -7.06 -21.15
C PRO A 596 10.53 -7.38 -21.62
N LEU A 597 10.09 -8.64 -21.47
CA LEU A 597 8.74 -9.06 -21.85
C LEU A 597 7.66 -8.49 -20.93
N LEU A 598 7.97 -8.33 -19.63
CA LEU A 598 7.09 -7.75 -18.63
C LEU A 598 7.15 -6.23 -18.53
N LYS A 599 7.99 -5.55 -19.31
CA LYS A 599 8.16 -4.09 -19.28
C LYS A 599 6.82 -3.33 -19.25
N PRO A 600 5.79 -3.66 -20.07
CA PRO A 600 4.50 -2.96 -20.02
C PRO A 600 3.76 -3.14 -18.69
N ALA A 601 3.80 -4.35 -18.12
CA ALA A 601 3.17 -4.65 -16.83
C ALA A 601 3.91 -3.96 -15.68
N LEU A 602 5.24 -3.96 -15.71
CA LEU A 602 6.09 -3.30 -14.70
C LEU A 602 5.96 -1.78 -14.75
N LEU A 603 5.87 -1.17 -15.94
CA LEU A 603 5.61 0.26 -16.07
C LEU A 603 4.24 0.62 -15.49
N SER A 604 3.19 -0.15 -15.81
CA SER A 604 1.88 0.06 -15.20
C SER A 604 1.94 -0.05 -13.68
N ALA A 605 2.65 -1.04 -13.14
CA ALA A 605 2.83 -1.23 -11.71
C ALA A 605 3.57 -0.07 -11.04
N LEU A 606 4.63 0.44 -11.69
CA LEU A 606 5.41 1.58 -11.24
C LEU A 606 4.53 2.83 -11.15
N VAL A 607 3.76 3.14 -12.21
CA VAL A 607 2.86 4.29 -12.24
C VAL A 607 1.80 4.19 -11.14
N THR A 608 1.14 3.04 -11.02
CA THR A 608 0.11 2.84 -10.00
C THR A 608 0.71 2.92 -8.58
N SER A 609 1.89 2.35 -8.37
CA SER A 609 2.60 2.43 -7.09
C SER A 609 3.00 3.86 -6.75
N PHE A 610 3.48 4.62 -7.74
CA PHE A 610 3.86 6.03 -7.55
C PHE A 610 2.65 6.87 -7.17
N VAL A 611 1.54 6.73 -7.91
CA VAL A 611 0.28 7.45 -7.63
C VAL A 611 -0.22 7.13 -6.23
N ARG A 612 -0.23 5.85 -5.86
CA ARG A 612 -0.70 5.41 -4.53
C ARG A 612 0.22 5.85 -3.39
N SER A 613 1.53 5.95 -3.63
CA SER A 613 2.48 6.50 -2.66
C SER A 613 2.24 7.98 -2.41
N MET A 614 2.07 8.78 -3.48
CA MET A 614 1.79 10.22 -3.40
C MET A 614 0.52 10.56 -2.62
N THR A 615 -0.53 9.75 -2.77
CA THR A 615 -1.82 10.00 -2.11
C THR A 615 -1.95 9.34 -0.73
N THR A 616 -0.91 8.68 -0.23
CA THR A 616 -0.96 8.02 1.08
C THR A 616 -0.86 9.05 2.19
N VAL A 617 -1.72 8.90 3.22
CA VAL A 617 -1.70 9.74 4.42
C VAL A 617 -1.70 8.89 5.69
N SER A 618 -2.52 7.83 5.72
CA SER A 618 -2.87 7.06 6.94
C SER A 618 -1.73 6.59 7.82
N ALA A 619 -0.71 5.95 7.26
CA ALA A 619 0.44 5.54 8.04
C ALA A 619 1.45 6.68 8.21
N ILE A 620 1.50 7.58 7.22
CA ILE A 620 2.57 8.56 7.09
C ILE A 620 2.39 9.71 8.08
N VAL A 621 1.15 10.09 8.41
CA VAL A 621 0.87 11.16 9.40
C VAL A 621 1.53 10.90 10.77
N PHE A 622 1.73 9.63 11.14
CA PHE A 622 2.40 9.22 12.37
C PHE A 622 3.93 9.25 12.26
N LEU A 623 4.47 9.20 11.05
CA LEU A 623 5.91 9.02 10.79
C LEU A 623 6.63 10.31 10.38
N VAL A 624 5.88 11.33 9.98
CA VAL A 624 6.43 12.61 9.53
C VAL A 624 6.94 13.44 10.69
N THR A 625 8.07 14.10 10.46
CA THR A 625 8.67 15.10 11.35
C THR A 625 8.71 16.47 10.68
N ALA A 626 9.22 17.47 11.39
CA ALA A 626 9.47 18.79 10.83
C ALA A 626 10.36 18.76 9.57
N ASP A 627 11.29 17.81 9.48
CA ASP A 627 12.25 17.69 8.37
C ASP A 627 11.79 16.72 7.28
N THR A 628 10.82 15.86 7.56
CA THR A 628 10.35 14.81 6.64
C THR A 628 8.88 14.97 6.24
N ARG A 629 8.42 16.23 6.14
CA ARG A 629 7.02 16.57 5.85
C ARG A 629 6.62 16.07 4.46
N VAL A 630 5.46 15.42 4.36
CA VAL A 630 4.84 15.11 3.06
C VAL A 630 3.67 16.06 2.79
N ALA A 631 3.32 16.24 1.53
CA ALA A 631 2.27 17.13 1.06
C ALA A 631 0.93 16.80 1.71
N THR A 632 0.59 15.51 1.79
CA THR A 632 -0.69 15.07 2.34
C THR A 632 -0.85 15.36 3.83
N SER A 633 0.19 15.16 4.64
CA SER A 633 0.17 15.52 6.06
C SER A 633 0.22 17.03 6.25
N TYR A 634 0.97 17.75 5.42
CA TYR A 634 1.00 19.22 5.45
C TYR A 634 -0.39 19.81 5.18
N ILE A 635 -1.10 19.35 4.13
CA ILE A 635 -2.47 19.79 3.85
C ILE A 635 -3.37 19.49 5.05
N LEU A 636 -3.25 18.30 5.64
CA LEU A 636 -4.06 17.89 6.78
C LEU A 636 -3.84 18.79 8.00
N ASN A 637 -2.59 19.09 8.33
CA ASN A 637 -2.26 20.01 9.43
C ASN A 637 -2.86 21.39 9.21
N ARG A 638 -2.88 21.90 7.96
CA ARG A 638 -3.54 23.18 7.64
C ARG A 638 -5.04 23.13 7.86
N VAL A 639 -5.67 21.97 7.66
CA VAL A 639 -7.10 21.78 7.98
C VAL A 639 -7.31 21.81 9.48
N GLU A 640 -6.44 21.17 10.26
CA GLU A 640 -6.50 21.18 11.74
C GLU A 640 -6.29 22.59 12.31
N ASP A 641 -5.37 23.37 11.71
CA ASP A 641 -5.12 24.77 12.06
C ASP A 641 -6.29 25.71 11.65
N GLY A 642 -7.31 25.19 10.96
CA GLY A 642 -8.46 25.96 10.45
C GLY A 642 -8.14 26.78 9.20
N GLU A 643 -6.97 26.62 8.60
CA GLU A 643 -6.53 27.29 7.37
C GLU A 643 -7.08 26.58 6.11
N TYR A 644 -8.41 26.43 6.02
CA TYR A 644 -9.07 25.70 4.93
C TYR A 644 -8.71 26.23 3.54
N GLY A 645 -8.61 27.56 3.34
CA GLY A 645 -8.25 28.16 2.05
C GLY A 645 -6.86 27.74 1.57
N VAL A 646 -5.90 27.67 2.49
CA VAL A 646 -4.52 27.19 2.24
C VAL A 646 -4.53 25.71 1.91
N ALA A 647 -5.27 24.90 2.67
CA ALA A 647 -5.40 23.47 2.42
C ALA A 647 -6.03 23.17 1.05
N ILE A 648 -7.07 23.91 0.65
CA ILE A 648 -7.73 23.75 -0.65
C ILE A 648 -6.81 24.18 -1.79
N ALA A 649 -6.07 25.28 -1.64
CA ALA A 649 -5.09 25.73 -2.63
C ALA A 649 -3.97 24.71 -2.84
N TYR A 650 -3.48 24.10 -1.77
CA TYR A 650 -2.49 23.05 -1.91
C TYR A 650 -3.10 21.75 -2.47
N GLY A 651 -4.33 21.39 -2.07
CA GLY A 651 -5.07 20.28 -2.67
C GLY A 651 -5.25 20.43 -4.18
N SER A 652 -5.56 21.63 -4.69
CA SER A 652 -5.71 21.89 -6.12
C SER A 652 -4.39 21.76 -6.88
N ILE A 653 -3.28 22.23 -6.31
CA ILE A 653 -1.93 22.02 -6.88
C ILE A 653 -1.57 20.54 -6.92
N LEU A 654 -1.84 19.80 -5.83
CA LEU A 654 -1.52 18.38 -5.78
C LEU A 654 -2.28 17.62 -6.88
N ILE A 655 -3.55 17.96 -7.13
CA ILE A 655 -4.32 17.39 -8.25
C ILE A 655 -3.66 17.69 -9.60
N VAL A 656 -3.23 18.94 -9.83
CA VAL A 656 -2.57 19.34 -11.09
C VAL A 656 -1.24 18.62 -11.28
N VAL A 657 -0.40 18.58 -10.25
CA VAL A 657 0.90 17.88 -10.27
C VAL A 657 0.69 16.38 -10.54
N MET A 658 -0.27 15.76 -9.88
CA MET A 658 -0.59 14.35 -10.07
C MET A 658 -1.11 14.05 -11.48
N MET A 659 -1.99 14.91 -12.02
CA MET A 659 -2.48 14.78 -13.39
C MET A 659 -1.32 14.91 -14.39
N ALA A 660 -0.45 15.91 -14.23
CA ALA A 660 0.72 16.11 -15.07
C ALA A 660 1.65 14.89 -15.06
N ILE A 661 1.91 14.31 -13.88
CA ILE A 661 2.76 13.12 -13.77
C ILE A 661 2.11 11.89 -14.42
N ILE A 662 0.81 11.69 -14.23
CA ILE A 662 0.09 10.57 -14.88
C ILE A 662 0.12 10.72 -16.40
N LEU A 663 -0.14 11.92 -16.93
CA LEU A 663 -0.07 12.19 -18.36
C LEU A 663 1.34 12.00 -18.91
N PHE A 664 2.37 12.42 -18.17
CA PHE A 664 3.76 12.17 -18.51
C PHE A 664 4.06 10.66 -18.60
N PHE A 665 3.63 9.88 -17.60
CA PHE A 665 3.81 8.44 -17.63
C PHE A 665 3.01 7.76 -18.74
N ASP A 666 1.77 8.17 -18.99
CA ASP A 666 0.96 7.63 -20.09
C ASP A 666 1.56 7.97 -21.46
N TRP A 667 2.19 9.14 -21.60
CA TRP A 667 2.95 9.49 -22.80
C TRP A 667 4.17 8.56 -22.98
N VAL A 668 4.99 8.37 -21.94
CA VAL A 668 6.14 7.47 -21.96
C VAL A 668 5.74 6.01 -22.23
N VAL A 669 4.61 5.55 -21.68
CA VAL A 669 4.10 4.18 -21.85
C VAL A 669 3.35 4.03 -23.18
N GLY A 670 2.63 5.05 -23.63
CA GLY A 670 1.80 5.04 -24.85
C GLY A 670 2.61 4.72 -26.10
N GLU A 671 3.85 5.22 -26.18
CA GLU A 671 4.79 4.87 -27.25
C GLU A 671 5.10 3.37 -27.31
N THR A 672 5.14 2.68 -26.17
CA THR A 672 5.37 1.22 -26.12
C THR A 672 4.16 0.41 -26.62
N ARG A 673 2.93 0.91 -26.46
CA ARG A 673 1.71 0.29 -27.00
C ARG A 673 1.55 0.56 -28.51
N ILE A 674 1.86 1.77 -28.96
CA ILE A 674 1.75 2.18 -30.37
C ILE A 674 2.81 1.48 -31.24
N SER A 675 4.02 1.25 -30.71
CA SER A 675 5.08 0.50 -31.40
C SER A 675 4.65 -0.93 -31.79
N ARG A 676 3.93 -1.65 -30.92
CA ARG A 676 3.35 -2.97 -31.26
C ARG A 676 2.26 -2.89 -32.35
N SER A 677 1.49 -1.80 -32.39
CA SER A 677 0.47 -1.60 -33.43
C SER A 677 1.07 -1.27 -34.80
N LYS A 678 2.23 -0.59 -34.86
CA LYS A 678 2.94 -0.33 -36.11
C LYS A 678 3.66 -1.57 -36.63
N ALA A 679 4.28 -2.37 -35.76
CA ALA A 679 4.89 -3.65 -36.13
C ALA A 679 3.87 -4.65 -36.73
N LYS A 680 2.62 -4.63 -36.24
CA LYS A 680 1.52 -5.46 -36.77
C LYS A 680 0.95 -4.96 -38.11
N LYS A 681 1.30 -3.75 -38.56
CA LYS A 681 0.93 -3.21 -39.88
C LYS A 681 2.04 -3.37 -40.92
N MET A 682 3.22 -3.85 -40.52
CA MET A 682 4.38 -4.03 -41.39
C MET A 682 4.70 -5.51 -41.69
N ASN A 683 3.95 -6.43 -41.10
CA ASN A 683 3.83 -7.84 -41.50
C ASN A 683 2.42 -8.06 -42.04
#